data_AF-A0A1W6L4E0-F1
#
_entry.id   AF-A0A1W6L4E0-F1
#
_cell.length_a   1.000
_cell.length_b   1.000
_cell.length_c   1.000
_cell.angle_alpha   90.00
_cell.angle_beta   90.00
_cell.angle_gamma   90.00
#
_symmetry.space_group_name_H-M   'P 1'
#
loop_
_entity.id
_entity.type
_entity.pdbx_description
1 polymer ?
#
loop_
_entity_poly.entity_id
_entity_poly.type
_entity_poly.pdbx_seq_one_letter_code
_entity_poly.pdbx_strand_id
1 'polypeptide(L)'
;MDTSPRHRTSRALVHLAAAVLLAACGGGGSDRPAVDTPATAPAPSPDVPSPTPDSNVLTLPLEVLGDGSPLAPLVVDARLDLDAANVAGAARLWFRCHRCGFFGAPEFEATTQKPTVVKASVRVLGGTAAADAGGIPWVDITDTTVILADAERVQGGLTRGGLYTTRMSLALDTATKARLVAGANRVQFRFNGTDGESNGYRIIDLQLQDTAGASLATNPVKRADIAAEKAAGAVRTADADAGESLWHGQGLLAKSSIVPRRMKAACASCHAEDGRDLQYFNYSDNAIVQRSRFHGLTPAQGRQIAAYLRYSQRAVPHVAAAAPWNPPYQPGAGLDTKPLSEWAAGAGLDAVLETPAHALKALFGKPVDGTPLALTQAEVDRVMDASATLNAREVAMPLQYPDWNAWLPTIHPLDVWPAGGAAGSFEAGVKFSNGTFNPAATARKIDTWFTSHRNPNGVFGDWSHLTPAERNEIQGMLQPSGFEAYNFLGGGRGDHIGPTGDYGAQVGARNLAALASTATTAGDPASFTTNAFIERAVMSLLHWNAVKQWQWAQTHGLEGDQKWFIGDYDAAAKTWKGRGEARGWPFNTVSLFFLAPHMLYQTDRDASGKVTREWYLAWERNNTVGSYYRTNAWYQMQVSVNPGGQGDWVNFSVDWPYLTGFDEVLANTVGTSTPAHLTATRLSHIRLLQARIKSAQFVNNAVPLWVPADTRSIILNRGRYSRGNAMKHLSLVNFVDTATTQGNGVARFKDFDQLQPGLHLKLVNGAMQQFNQLYATTDPAAWRRCDPANTDLGEPEPTAGFGFCLDRARQPLAAAANGGYAMNTTDYRATAEQKQQYGIWKVTQMGGDAARLKTWNDWVAKAWP
;
A
#
# COMPACT_ATOMS: atom_id res chain seq x y z
N MET A 1 -30.12 -40.20 42.13
CA MET A 1 -29.55 -41.19 41.18
C MET A 1 -28.31 -40.54 40.58
N ASP A 2 -27.21 -40.36 41.32
CA ASP A 2 -26.41 -41.32 42.11
C ASP A 2 -25.52 -42.17 41.19
N THR A 3 -24.22 -42.36 41.44
CA THR A 3 -23.38 -41.84 42.54
C THR A 3 -21.91 -41.83 42.13
N SER A 4 -21.10 -40.94 42.71
CA SER A 4 -19.65 -41.16 42.85
C SER A 4 -19.36 -41.85 44.19
N PRO A 5 -18.35 -42.72 44.24
CA PRO A 5 -17.55 -42.88 45.44
C PRO A 5 -16.06 -42.55 45.21
N ARG A 6 -15.38 -42.23 46.30
CA ARG A 6 -13.93 -41.93 46.40
C ARG A 6 -13.19 -43.12 47.01
N HIS A 7 -11.86 -43.18 46.89
CA HIS A 7 -10.85 -43.40 47.96
C HIS A 7 -9.42 -43.42 47.36
N ARG A 8 -8.42 -42.70 47.89
CA ARG A 8 -7.50 -43.01 49.03
C ARG A 8 -6.62 -44.28 48.80
N THR A 9 -5.31 -44.36 49.11
CA THR A 9 -4.31 -43.40 49.66
C THR A 9 -2.85 -43.94 49.59
N SER A 10 -1.87 -43.01 49.48
CA SER A 10 -0.57 -42.98 50.21
C SER A 10 0.65 -43.89 49.89
N ARG A 11 1.83 -43.21 49.94
CA ARG A 11 3.23 -43.65 50.28
C ARG A 11 4.07 -44.43 49.24
N ALA A 12 5.42 -44.43 49.30
CA ALA A 12 6.45 -43.39 49.65
C ALA A 12 7.88 -43.98 49.62
N LEU A 13 8.83 -43.30 48.95
CA LEU A 13 10.32 -43.36 49.08
C LEU A 13 10.86 -42.08 48.37
N VAL A 14 11.74 -41.20 48.86
CA VAL A 14 12.61 -41.09 50.08
C VAL A 14 13.83 -42.02 50.05
N HIS A 15 15.08 -41.59 50.33
CA HIS A 15 15.63 -40.24 50.64
C HIS A 15 16.09 -39.50 49.34
N LEU A 16 17.00 -38.51 49.24
CA LEU A 16 17.92 -37.70 50.10
C LEU A 16 18.07 -36.31 49.38
N ALA A 17 18.28 -35.11 49.94
CA ALA A 17 19.11 -34.55 51.03
C ALA A 17 20.64 -34.47 50.71
N ALA A 18 21.42 -33.47 51.15
CA ALA A 18 21.13 -32.28 51.99
C ALA A 18 21.96 -31.02 51.58
N ALA A 19 21.67 -29.87 52.20
CA ALA A 19 22.43 -28.62 52.11
C ALA A 19 23.26 -28.34 53.39
N VAL A 20 24.13 -27.32 53.37
CA VAL A 20 24.93 -26.87 54.54
C VAL A 20 24.84 -25.34 54.69
N LEU A 21 24.66 -24.87 55.93
CA LEU A 21 24.77 -23.46 56.32
C LEU A 21 26.14 -23.17 56.95
N LEU A 22 26.53 -21.90 57.00
CA LEU A 22 27.17 -21.29 58.18
C LEU A 22 26.95 -19.76 58.19
N ALA A 23 27.08 -19.13 59.36
CA ALA A 23 26.71 -17.72 59.59
C ALA A 23 27.50 -17.10 60.75
N ALA A 24 27.59 -15.76 60.81
CA ALA A 24 27.97 -15.02 62.01
C ALA A 24 27.46 -13.55 62.04
N CYS A 25 26.96 -13.17 63.21
CA CYS A 25 26.74 -11.87 63.88
C CYS A 25 27.13 -10.52 63.21
N GLY A 26 26.47 -9.40 63.52
CA GLY A 26 25.29 -9.20 64.39
C GLY A 26 25.17 -7.80 65.03
N GLY A 27 23.97 -7.47 65.55
CA GLY A 27 23.65 -6.22 66.28
C GLY A 27 23.46 -4.98 65.37
N GLY A 28 22.70 -3.94 65.73
CA GLY A 28 21.81 -3.68 66.88
C GLY A 28 21.07 -2.34 66.62
N GLY A 29 19.82 -2.18 67.07
CA GLY A 29 18.94 -1.09 66.56
C GLY A 29 18.87 0.18 67.42
N SER A 30 18.45 1.29 66.80
CA SER A 30 17.94 2.51 67.45
C SER A 30 17.16 3.39 66.46
N ASP A 31 16.14 4.10 66.93
CA ASP A 31 15.34 5.07 66.16
C ASP A 31 16.09 6.39 65.83
N ARG A 32 15.44 7.18 64.95
CA ARG A 32 15.55 8.62 64.66
C ARG A 32 16.41 9.09 63.46
N PRO A 33 16.05 10.25 62.85
CA PRO A 33 16.44 10.57 61.48
C PRO A 33 17.62 11.55 61.35
N ALA A 34 18.28 11.51 60.20
CA ALA A 34 19.20 12.53 59.68
C ALA A 34 18.86 12.73 58.18
N VAL A 35 18.36 13.90 57.78
CA VAL A 35 19.11 15.08 57.29
C VAL A 35 19.54 14.94 55.83
N ASP A 36 18.97 15.79 54.97
CA ASP A 36 19.35 15.90 53.56
C ASP A 36 20.81 16.33 53.39
N THR A 37 21.49 15.72 52.41
CA THR A 37 22.69 16.31 51.78
C THR A 37 22.48 16.36 50.26
N PRO A 38 22.91 17.42 49.56
CA PRO A 38 22.54 17.61 48.16
C PRO A 38 23.20 16.57 47.25
N ALA A 39 22.43 15.96 46.36
CA ALA A 39 22.97 15.10 45.32
C ALA A 39 23.88 15.92 44.38
N THR A 40 25.13 15.48 44.23
CA THR A 40 26.07 16.06 43.27
C THR A 40 25.52 15.95 41.85
N ALA A 41 25.53 17.06 41.11
CA ALA A 41 25.05 17.09 39.73
C ALA A 41 25.79 16.06 38.85
N PRO A 42 25.09 15.32 37.97
CA PRO A 42 25.73 14.42 37.03
C PRO A 42 26.61 15.20 36.05
N ALA A 43 27.76 14.63 35.69
CA ALA A 43 28.65 15.22 34.69
C ALA A 43 27.93 15.35 33.33
N PRO A 44 28.26 16.39 32.53
CA PRO A 44 27.71 16.53 31.18
C PRO A 44 28.06 15.30 30.34
N SER A 45 27.07 14.75 29.64
CA SER A 45 27.29 13.67 28.68
C SER A 45 28.16 14.15 27.53
N PRO A 46 29.02 13.31 26.93
CA PRO A 46 29.64 13.64 25.66
C PRO A 46 28.55 13.82 24.61
N ASP A 47 28.55 14.97 23.92
CA ASP A 47 27.63 15.25 22.83
C ASP A 47 27.77 14.21 21.72
N VAL A 48 26.66 13.94 21.02
CA VAL A 48 26.75 13.36 19.68
C VAL A 48 27.49 14.38 18.82
N PRO A 49 28.61 14.05 18.17
CA PRO A 49 29.37 15.02 17.40
C PRO A 49 28.52 15.50 16.22
N SER A 50 28.04 16.74 16.32
CA SER A 50 27.56 17.48 15.16
C SER A 50 28.63 17.43 14.07
N PRO A 51 28.31 17.03 12.83
CA PRO A 51 29.32 16.84 11.79
C PRO A 51 30.05 18.16 11.53
N THR A 52 31.37 18.13 11.63
CA THR A 52 32.22 19.31 11.44
C THR A 52 31.98 19.91 10.05
N PRO A 53 31.65 21.21 9.90
CA PRO A 53 31.24 21.80 8.60
C PRO A 53 32.33 21.86 7.50
N ASP A 54 33.52 21.34 7.76
CA ASP A 54 34.70 21.40 6.89
C ASP A 54 34.61 20.47 5.66
N SER A 55 33.67 19.52 5.68
CA SER A 55 33.37 18.66 4.53
C SER A 55 32.75 19.47 3.38
N ASN A 56 33.44 19.54 2.24
CA ASN A 56 32.91 20.03 0.97
C ASN A 56 32.01 19.01 0.25
N VAL A 57 31.32 18.14 1.01
CA VAL A 57 30.54 17.01 0.49
C VAL A 57 29.11 17.10 1.02
N LEU A 58 28.12 17.07 0.12
CA LEU A 58 26.71 16.96 0.50
C LEU A 58 26.39 15.50 0.80
N THR A 59 26.13 15.16 2.07
CA THR A 59 25.68 13.81 2.45
C THR A 59 24.16 13.72 2.36
N LEU A 60 23.65 12.70 1.66
CA LEU A 60 22.21 12.43 1.48
C LEU A 60 21.82 11.00 1.89
N PRO A 61 20.61 10.78 2.44
CA PRO A 61 19.57 11.77 2.68
C PRO A 61 19.88 12.71 3.84
N LEU A 62 19.33 13.93 3.81
CA LEU A 62 19.22 14.75 5.02
C LEU A 62 18.06 14.21 5.85
N GLU A 63 18.35 13.61 7.00
CA GLU A 63 17.33 13.10 7.91
C GLU A 63 16.85 14.20 8.87
N VAL A 64 15.78 14.89 8.49
CA VAL A 64 15.13 15.91 9.31
C VAL A 64 14.14 15.22 10.27
N LEU A 65 14.70 14.34 11.13
CA LEU A 65 13.99 13.45 12.04
C LEU A 65 14.27 13.84 13.50
N GLY A 66 13.24 14.22 14.25
CA GLY A 66 13.35 14.59 15.66
C GLY A 66 12.52 13.69 16.58
N ASP A 67 12.39 14.11 17.84
CA ASP A 67 11.43 13.52 18.77
C ASP A 67 9.99 13.97 18.52
N GLY A 68 9.76 15.02 17.72
CA GLY A 68 8.43 15.51 17.35
C GLY A 68 7.92 16.70 18.15
N SER A 69 8.63 17.17 19.18
CA SER A 69 8.19 18.29 20.00
C SER A 69 8.08 19.60 19.19
N PRO A 70 6.89 20.23 19.08
CA PRO A 70 6.75 21.54 18.42
C PRO A 70 7.45 22.69 19.16
N LEU A 71 7.86 22.47 20.42
CA LEU A 71 8.62 23.45 21.22
C LEU A 71 10.12 23.43 20.92
N ALA A 72 10.63 22.36 20.30
CA ALA A 72 12.02 22.25 19.87
C ALA A 72 12.11 21.74 18.41
N PRO A 73 11.65 22.54 17.42
CA PRO A 73 11.73 22.16 16.00
C PRO A 73 13.17 21.81 15.58
N LEU A 74 13.37 20.62 15.05
CA LEU A 74 14.69 20.20 14.56
C LEU A 74 15.05 21.00 13.31
N VAL A 75 16.25 21.58 13.29
CA VAL A 75 16.86 22.19 12.11
C VAL A 75 18.05 21.35 11.66
N VAL A 76 18.16 21.13 10.34
CA VAL A 76 19.30 20.47 9.69
C VAL A 76 19.89 21.42 8.65
N ASP A 77 21.19 21.69 8.75
CA ASP A 77 21.97 22.43 7.76
C ASP A 77 22.38 21.55 6.58
N ALA A 78 22.47 22.17 5.40
CA ALA A 78 23.03 21.61 4.18
C ALA A 78 23.88 22.66 3.46
N ARG A 79 24.90 22.19 2.74
CA ARG A 79 25.87 23.01 2.01
C ARG A 79 25.81 22.70 0.52
N LEU A 80 25.74 23.75 -0.29
CA LEU A 80 25.82 23.70 -1.75
C LEU A 80 26.89 24.70 -2.20
N ASP A 81 27.93 24.24 -2.89
CA ASP A 81 29.02 25.10 -3.32
C ASP A 81 28.74 25.60 -4.75
N LEU A 82 28.89 26.90 -4.99
CA LEU A 82 28.68 27.52 -6.31
C LEU A 82 29.98 28.12 -6.85
N ASP A 83 30.29 27.84 -8.11
CA ASP A 83 31.34 28.57 -8.84
C ASP A 83 30.90 30.03 -9.08
N ALA A 84 31.86 30.96 -9.14
CA ALA A 84 31.55 32.40 -9.25
C ALA A 84 30.70 32.76 -10.48
N ALA A 85 30.85 32.04 -11.60
CA ALA A 85 30.01 32.21 -12.79
C ALA A 85 28.56 31.74 -12.58
N ASN A 86 28.32 30.78 -11.68
CA ASN A 86 27.02 30.16 -11.46
C ASN A 86 26.12 30.97 -10.52
N VAL A 87 26.70 31.80 -9.63
CA VAL A 87 25.96 32.57 -8.61
C VAL A 87 24.81 33.40 -9.21
N ALA A 88 25.06 34.10 -10.32
CA ALA A 88 24.06 34.91 -11.01
C ALA A 88 22.99 34.08 -11.74
N GLY A 89 23.31 32.84 -12.13
CA GLY A 89 22.38 31.92 -12.82
C GLY A 89 21.35 31.27 -11.88
N ALA A 90 21.62 31.22 -10.57
CA ALA A 90 20.77 30.56 -9.60
C ALA A 90 19.35 31.16 -9.57
N ALA A 91 18.35 30.32 -9.85
CA ALA A 91 16.95 30.71 -9.99
C ALA A 91 16.04 30.06 -8.96
N ARG A 92 16.34 28.82 -8.55
CA ARG A 92 15.52 28.03 -7.61
C ARG A 92 16.35 27.08 -6.78
N LEU A 93 15.90 26.79 -5.56
CA LEU A 93 16.32 25.62 -4.80
C LEU A 93 15.37 24.47 -5.18
N TRP A 94 15.87 23.41 -5.79
CA TRP A 94 15.11 22.20 -6.12
C TRP A 94 15.46 21.07 -5.16
N PHE A 95 14.48 20.25 -4.79
CA PHE A 95 14.70 19.09 -3.94
C PHE A 95 13.64 17.99 -4.12
N ARG A 96 14.05 16.74 -3.87
CA ARG A 96 13.19 15.55 -3.80
C ARG A 96 13.02 15.19 -2.32
N CYS A 97 11.80 15.23 -1.82
CA CYS A 97 11.49 15.10 -0.40
C CYS A 97 10.59 13.91 -0.11
N HIS A 98 11.01 13.05 0.82
CA HIS A 98 10.21 11.97 1.39
C HIS A 98 9.43 12.47 2.61
N ARG A 99 8.11 12.39 2.55
CA ARG A 99 7.13 12.67 3.62
C ARG A 99 7.18 14.07 4.25
N CYS A 100 7.42 15.12 3.47
CA CYS A 100 7.19 16.52 3.88
C CYS A 100 5.72 16.87 4.14
N GLY A 101 4.76 16.09 3.64
CA GLY A 101 3.35 16.22 3.98
C GLY A 101 2.95 15.46 5.25
N PHE A 102 1.77 15.77 5.78
CA PHE A 102 1.01 14.89 6.68
C PHE A 102 -0.03 14.12 5.85
N PHE A 103 -0.22 12.82 6.14
CA PHE A 103 -0.97 11.91 5.27
C PHE A 103 -2.07 11.11 5.98
N GLY A 104 -1.83 10.66 7.22
CA GLY A 104 -2.77 9.79 7.94
C GLY A 104 -3.88 10.53 8.68
N ALA A 105 -4.32 9.96 9.79
CA ALA A 105 -5.48 10.41 10.53
C ALA A 105 -5.10 11.56 11.48
N PRO A 106 -5.90 12.65 11.58
CA PRO A 106 -5.67 13.66 12.60
C PRO A 106 -5.69 13.06 14.01
N GLU A 107 -4.77 13.54 14.86
CA GLU A 107 -4.78 13.24 16.29
C GLU A 107 -6.09 13.70 16.94
N PHE A 108 -6.60 12.88 17.86
CA PHE A 108 -7.89 13.01 18.52
C PHE A 108 -7.77 13.05 20.04
N GLU A 109 -6.71 12.49 20.62
CA GLU A 109 -6.49 12.43 22.07
C GLU A 109 -6.08 13.79 22.66
N ALA A 110 -6.06 13.90 23.99
CA ALA A 110 -5.60 15.11 24.66
C ALA A 110 -4.07 15.31 24.47
N THR A 111 -3.70 16.44 23.88
CA THR A 111 -2.29 16.75 23.55
C THR A 111 -1.66 17.76 24.49
N THR A 112 -0.39 17.57 24.87
CA THR A 112 0.41 18.53 25.67
C THR A 112 0.89 19.75 24.87
N GLN A 113 0.88 19.66 23.54
CA GLN A 113 1.16 20.75 22.61
C GLN A 113 0.20 20.62 21.42
N LYS A 114 -0.21 21.75 20.83
CA LYS A 114 -1.09 21.72 19.65
C LYS A 114 -0.42 20.95 18.49
N PRO A 115 -1.10 19.99 17.84
CA PRO A 115 -0.59 19.32 16.64
C PRO A 115 -0.15 20.32 15.56
N THR A 116 1.03 20.07 14.99
CA THR A 116 1.59 20.87 13.91
C THR A 116 0.80 20.63 12.61
N VAL A 117 0.45 21.70 11.89
CA VAL A 117 -0.35 21.63 10.63
C VAL A 117 0.50 21.72 9.36
N VAL A 118 1.67 22.36 9.44
CA VAL A 118 2.69 22.36 8.36
C VAL A 118 3.94 21.68 8.89
N LYS A 119 4.25 20.49 8.39
CA LYS A 119 5.36 19.67 8.90
C LYS A 119 6.74 20.31 8.70
N ALA A 120 6.95 20.94 7.56
CA ALA A 120 8.29 21.23 7.06
C ALA A 120 8.44 22.70 6.66
N SER A 121 9.61 23.27 6.91
CA SER A 121 10.01 24.58 6.39
C SER A 121 11.45 24.54 5.87
N VAL A 122 11.82 25.49 5.01
CA VAL A 122 13.15 25.65 4.44
C VAL A 122 13.56 27.13 4.44
N ARG A 123 14.85 27.41 4.50
CA ARG A 123 15.40 28.74 4.19
C ARG A 123 16.77 28.66 3.54
N VAL A 124 17.01 29.52 2.57
CA VAL A 124 18.32 29.68 1.92
C VAL A 124 19.04 30.84 2.58
N LEU A 125 20.09 30.51 3.34
CA LEU A 125 20.96 31.49 4.00
C LEU A 125 22.01 32.03 3.02
N GLY A 126 22.45 31.24 2.05
CA GLY A 126 23.55 31.62 1.16
C GLY A 126 24.86 31.72 1.95
N GLY A 127 25.63 32.78 1.71
CA GLY A 127 26.87 33.08 2.45
C GLY A 127 26.66 33.76 3.82
N THR A 128 25.42 33.94 4.28
CA THR A 128 25.14 34.59 5.57
C THR A 128 25.73 33.82 6.75
N ALA A 129 26.44 34.55 7.64
CA ALA A 129 27.11 34.00 8.80
C ALA A 129 26.12 33.36 9.80
N ALA A 130 26.62 32.44 10.63
CA ALA A 130 25.78 31.67 11.54
C ALA A 130 25.04 32.53 12.59
N ALA A 131 25.64 33.64 13.03
CA ALA A 131 24.99 34.59 13.95
C ALA A 131 23.77 35.29 13.32
N ASP A 132 23.92 35.76 12.08
CA ASP A 132 22.90 36.54 11.37
C ASP A 132 21.77 35.67 10.79
N ALA A 133 21.95 34.34 10.79
CA ALA A 133 20.93 33.39 10.33
C ALA A 133 19.59 33.52 11.07
N GLY A 134 19.56 34.10 12.28
CA GLY A 134 18.32 34.44 12.98
C GLY A 134 17.41 35.40 12.22
N GLY A 135 17.97 36.32 11.42
CA GLY A 135 17.22 37.32 10.65
C GLY A 135 16.63 36.82 9.33
N ILE A 136 16.99 35.61 8.86
CA ILE A 136 16.48 35.06 7.59
C ILE A 136 15.17 34.30 7.84
N PRO A 137 14.04 34.70 7.23
CA PRO A 137 12.75 34.06 7.49
C PRO A 137 12.71 32.60 7.01
N TRP A 138 11.82 31.82 7.63
CA TRP A 138 11.48 30.48 7.20
C TRP A 138 10.39 30.54 6.12
N VAL A 139 10.57 29.78 5.04
CA VAL A 139 9.52 29.49 4.07
C VAL A 139 8.94 28.12 4.41
N ASP A 140 7.68 28.09 4.83
CA ASP A 140 6.93 26.86 5.03
C ASP A 140 6.78 26.10 3.71
N ILE A 141 6.87 24.77 3.74
CA ILE A 141 6.77 23.91 2.54
C ILE A 141 5.31 23.47 2.40
N THR A 142 4.59 24.11 1.47
CA THR A 142 3.17 23.91 1.21
C THR A 142 2.87 24.07 -0.29
N ASP A 143 1.71 23.61 -0.73
CA ASP A 143 1.26 23.66 -2.13
C ASP A 143 1.13 25.11 -2.70
N THR A 144 1.22 26.15 -1.85
CA THR A 144 1.19 27.57 -2.25
C THR A 144 2.56 28.26 -2.22
N THR A 145 3.57 27.63 -1.63
CA THR A 145 4.91 28.23 -1.39
C THR A 145 6.04 27.55 -2.17
N VAL A 146 5.85 26.30 -2.59
CA VAL A 146 6.78 25.59 -3.48
C VAL A 146 6.09 25.21 -4.79
N ILE A 147 6.86 25.22 -5.88
CA ILE A 147 6.43 24.72 -7.18
C ILE A 147 6.67 23.22 -7.20
N LEU A 148 5.62 22.44 -6.99
CA LEU A 148 5.63 20.99 -7.20
C LEU A 148 5.82 20.63 -8.67
N ALA A 149 6.48 19.50 -8.94
CA ALA A 149 6.47 18.88 -10.27
C ALA A 149 5.04 18.42 -10.66
N ASP A 150 4.76 18.34 -11.97
CA ASP A 150 3.39 18.27 -12.46
C ASP A 150 2.60 17.03 -12.00
N ALA A 151 3.24 15.87 -11.92
CA ALA A 151 2.59 14.64 -11.46
C ALA A 151 2.18 14.74 -9.99
N GLU A 152 3.10 15.18 -9.12
CA GLU A 152 2.84 15.48 -7.71
C GLU A 152 1.71 16.51 -7.54
N ARG A 153 1.76 17.59 -8.33
CA ARG A 153 0.82 18.72 -8.24
C ARG A 153 -0.61 18.35 -8.62
N VAL A 154 -0.82 17.60 -9.71
CA VAL A 154 -2.18 17.22 -10.15
C VAL A 154 -2.73 16.00 -9.43
N GLN A 155 -1.90 15.24 -8.69
CA GLN A 155 -2.31 14.08 -7.90
C GLN A 155 -2.52 14.42 -6.40
N GLY A 156 -2.91 15.67 -6.11
CA GLY A 156 -3.32 16.10 -4.77
C GLY A 156 -2.23 16.76 -3.91
N GLY A 157 -1.05 17.06 -4.45
CA GLY A 157 -0.05 17.89 -3.76
C GLY A 157 0.59 17.25 -2.51
N LEU A 158 0.88 18.05 -1.49
CA LEU A 158 1.57 17.63 -0.26
C LEU A 158 0.61 17.23 0.86
N THR A 159 -0.50 17.96 1.04
CA THR A 159 -1.38 17.76 2.21
C THR A 159 -2.38 16.63 1.97
N ARG A 160 -2.08 15.43 2.46
CA ARG A 160 -2.79 14.17 2.13
C ARG A 160 -2.82 13.85 0.62
N GLY A 161 -1.87 14.36 -0.16
CA GLY A 161 -1.77 14.09 -1.60
C GLY A 161 -1.26 12.69 -1.93
N GLY A 162 -1.35 12.29 -3.19
CA GLY A 162 -1.18 10.90 -3.61
C GLY A 162 0.22 10.30 -3.38
N LEU A 163 1.27 11.10 -3.50
CA LEU A 163 2.66 10.65 -3.48
C LEU A 163 3.34 10.95 -2.14
N TYR A 164 4.00 9.96 -1.55
CA TYR A 164 4.75 10.09 -0.30
C TYR A 164 6.14 10.70 -0.51
N THR A 165 6.77 10.49 -1.66
CA THR A 165 7.99 11.18 -2.08
C THR A 165 7.69 12.09 -3.27
N THR A 166 8.01 13.38 -3.12
CA THR A 166 7.62 14.45 -4.05
C THR A 166 8.82 15.30 -4.47
N ARG A 167 8.83 15.78 -5.72
CA ARG A 167 9.83 16.73 -6.23
C ARG A 167 9.23 18.14 -6.28
N MET A 168 10.02 19.12 -5.86
CA MET A 168 9.57 20.50 -5.79
C MET A 168 10.72 21.50 -5.92
N SER A 169 10.38 22.76 -6.12
CA SER A 169 11.34 23.85 -6.08
C SER A 169 10.79 25.10 -5.40
N LEU A 170 11.63 25.75 -4.60
CA LEU A 170 11.42 27.09 -4.09
C LEU A 170 12.12 28.08 -5.03
N ALA A 171 11.35 29.01 -5.61
CA ALA A 171 11.92 30.10 -6.41
C ALA A 171 12.73 31.04 -5.50
N LEU A 172 13.91 31.48 -5.96
CA LEU A 172 14.74 32.42 -5.20
C LEU A 172 14.35 33.86 -5.57
N ASP A 173 13.87 34.61 -4.58
CA ASP A 173 13.59 36.04 -4.71
C ASP A 173 14.88 36.87 -4.75
N THR A 174 14.75 38.17 -5.08
CA THR A 174 15.89 39.10 -5.18
C THR A 174 16.71 39.14 -3.89
N ALA A 175 16.05 39.13 -2.72
CA ALA A 175 16.74 39.15 -1.44
C ALA A 175 17.53 37.87 -1.18
N THR A 176 17.03 36.70 -1.61
CA THR A 176 17.72 35.42 -1.47
C THR A 176 18.87 35.29 -2.46
N LYS A 177 18.70 35.72 -3.71
CA LYS A 177 19.80 35.77 -4.69
C LYS A 177 20.93 36.68 -4.23
N ALA A 178 20.62 37.83 -3.62
CA ALA A 178 21.60 38.75 -3.08
C ALA A 178 22.40 38.19 -1.87
N ARG A 179 21.98 37.08 -1.26
CA ARG A 179 22.74 36.37 -0.22
C ARG A 179 23.62 35.24 -0.78
N LEU A 180 23.49 34.88 -2.06
CA LEU A 180 24.31 33.82 -2.65
C LEU A 180 25.73 34.31 -2.89
N VAL A 181 26.70 33.41 -2.69
CA VAL A 181 28.14 33.70 -2.81
C VAL A 181 28.84 32.64 -3.68
N ALA A 182 30.02 32.97 -4.18
CA ALA A 182 30.94 31.96 -4.69
C ALA A 182 31.48 31.12 -3.52
N GLY A 183 31.59 29.81 -3.69
CA GLY A 183 31.86 28.88 -2.61
C GLY A 183 30.59 28.48 -1.85
N ALA A 184 30.70 28.31 -0.54
CA ALA A 184 29.71 27.63 0.28
C ALA A 184 28.42 28.44 0.51
N ASN A 185 27.30 27.93 0.01
CA ASN A 185 25.96 28.45 0.27
C ASN A 185 25.20 27.51 1.21
N ARG A 186 24.71 28.05 2.33
CA ARG A 186 23.96 27.30 3.34
C ARG A 186 22.46 27.30 3.05
N VAL A 187 21.86 26.14 3.23
CA VAL A 187 20.41 25.90 3.21
C VAL A 187 20.05 25.21 4.52
N GLN A 188 18.97 25.63 5.17
CA GLN A 188 18.47 24.95 6.37
C GLN A 188 17.06 24.41 6.12
N PHE A 189 16.83 23.19 6.59
CA PHE A 189 15.53 22.51 6.61
C PHE A 189 15.07 22.34 8.05
N ARG A 190 13.77 22.50 8.31
CA ARG A 190 13.18 22.44 9.66
C ARG A 190 11.98 21.51 9.70
N PHE A 191 11.98 20.57 10.64
CA PHE A 191 10.79 19.83 11.05
C PHE A 191 10.10 20.57 12.20
N ASN A 192 8.88 21.05 11.93
CA ASN A 192 8.12 21.98 12.76
C ASN A 192 7.41 21.32 13.96
N GLY A 193 7.68 20.04 14.23
CA GLY A 193 6.95 19.23 15.20
C GLY A 193 5.86 18.37 14.57
N THR A 194 5.30 17.46 15.38
CA THR A 194 4.44 16.37 14.93
C THR A 194 2.96 16.72 14.81
N ASP A 195 2.27 15.99 13.93
CA ASP A 195 0.82 15.84 13.86
C ASP A 195 0.24 14.88 14.91
N GLY A 196 1.10 14.07 15.55
CA GLY A 196 0.74 12.96 16.44
C GLY A 196 1.11 11.59 15.86
N GLU A 197 1.36 11.47 14.56
CA GLU A 197 1.76 10.23 13.89
C GLU A 197 3.26 10.18 13.52
N SER A 198 3.81 11.33 13.08
CA SER A 198 5.06 11.39 12.32
C SER A 198 6.14 12.27 12.95
N ASN A 199 7.39 11.78 12.96
CA ASN A 199 8.51 12.39 13.68
C ASN A 199 9.57 13.04 12.76
N GLY A 200 9.20 13.34 11.51
CA GLY A 200 10.05 14.09 10.58
C GLY A 200 9.80 13.79 9.11
N TYR A 201 10.81 14.11 8.29
CA TYR A 201 10.87 13.88 6.83
C TYR A 201 12.33 13.71 6.37
N ARG A 202 12.56 13.42 5.08
CA ARG A 202 13.92 13.35 4.50
C ARG A 202 14.06 14.12 3.19
N ILE A 203 15.16 14.84 3.01
CA ILE A 203 15.57 15.33 1.69
C ILE A 203 16.46 14.26 1.05
N ILE A 204 16.01 13.67 -0.06
CA ILE A 204 16.72 12.57 -0.74
C ILE A 204 17.47 13.03 -1.99
N ASP A 205 17.20 14.24 -2.48
CA ASP A 205 17.99 14.97 -3.48
C ASP A 205 17.83 16.48 -3.26
N LEU A 206 18.87 17.27 -3.55
CA LEU A 206 18.96 18.70 -3.23
C LEU A 206 19.92 19.43 -4.19
N GLN A 207 19.43 20.46 -4.86
CA GLN A 207 20.15 21.18 -5.92
C GLN A 207 19.82 22.67 -5.87
N LEU A 208 20.80 23.54 -6.16
CA LEU A 208 20.53 24.90 -6.63
C LEU A 208 20.51 24.85 -8.15
N GLN A 209 19.40 25.25 -8.77
CA GLN A 209 19.21 25.16 -10.21
C GLN A 209 19.05 26.54 -10.87
N ASP A 210 19.40 26.59 -12.15
CA ASP A 210 19.05 27.68 -13.05
C ASP A 210 17.57 27.61 -13.52
N THR A 211 17.22 28.47 -14.48
CA THR A 211 15.90 28.50 -15.11
C THR A 211 15.64 27.29 -16.02
N ALA A 212 16.67 26.66 -16.58
CA ALA A 212 16.53 25.45 -17.40
C ALA A 212 16.32 24.18 -16.54
N GLY A 213 16.83 24.17 -15.31
CA GLY A 213 16.81 23.02 -14.40
C GLY A 213 18.16 22.31 -14.25
N ALA A 214 19.25 22.88 -14.79
CA ALA A 214 20.60 22.37 -14.56
C ALA A 214 21.02 22.66 -13.11
N SER A 215 21.59 21.66 -12.42
CA SER A 215 22.22 21.88 -11.11
C SER A 215 23.49 22.71 -11.29
N LEU A 216 23.56 23.79 -10.52
CA LEU A 216 24.68 24.74 -10.47
C LEU A 216 25.65 24.45 -9.31
N ALA A 217 25.27 23.56 -8.40
CA ALA A 217 26.07 23.16 -7.25
C ALA A 217 27.18 22.20 -7.67
N THR A 218 28.43 22.52 -7.32
CA THR A 218 29.65 21.81 -7.75
C THR A 218 30.25 20.89 -6.70
N ASN A 219 29.74 20.90 -5.46
CA ASN A 219 30.19 19.99 -4.41
C ASN A 219 29.73 18.53 -4.64
N PRO A 220 30.60 17.52 -4.43
CA PRO A 220 30.24 16.12 -4.58
C PRO A 220 29.15 15.67 -3.61
N VAL A 221 28.29 14.76 -4.06
CA VAL A 221 27.24 14.13 -3.26
C VAL A 221 27.70 12.76 -2.77
N LYS A 222 27.65 12.54 -1.45
CA LYS A 222 27.85 11.23 -0.81
C LYS A 222 26.50 10.66 -0.37
N ARG A 223 26.30 9.35 -0.52
CA ARG A 223 25.15 8.65 0.07
C ARG A 223 25.50 8.08 1.44
N ALA A 224 24.55 8.06 2.36
CA ALA A 224 24.70 7.47 3.69
C ALA A 224 24.97 5.96 3.58
N ASP A 225 25.97 5.47 4.31
CA ASP A 225 26.43 4.09 4.22
C ASP A 225 25.80 3.22 5.32
N ILE A 226 24.55 2.80 5.05
CA ILE A 226 23.81 1.92 5.97
C ILE A 226 24.40 0.49 5.99
N ALA A 227 25.24 0.12 5.02
CA ALA A 227 25.97 -1.15 5.07
C ALA A 227 27.08 -1.10 6.14
N ALA A 228 27.79 0.03 6.24
CA ALA A 228 28.76 0.28 7.31
C ALA A 228 28.09 0.37 8.70
N GLU A 229 26.94 1.05 8.84
CA GLU A 229 26.17 1.06 10.10
C GLU A 229 25.81 -0.38 10.54
N LYS A 230 25.27 -1.18 9.62
CA LYS A 230 24.93 -2.60 9.87
C LYS A 230 26.13 -3.44 10.27
N ALA A 231 27.27 -3.25 9.61
CA ALA A 231 28.50 -3.99 9.90
C ALA A 231 29.06 -3.64 11.29
N ALA A 232 29.04 -2.36 11.68
CA ALA A 232 29.50 -1.91 12.99
C ALA A 232 28.62 -2.48 14.13
N GLY A 233 27.31 -2.57 13.94
CA GLY A 233 26.37 -3.12 14.92
C GLY A 233 26.22 -4.65 14.94
N ALA A 234 27.00 -5.41 14.15
CA ALA A 234 26.79 -6.85 13.98
C ALA A 234 27.25 -7.74 15.17
N VAL A 235 27.82 -7.13 16.23
CA VAL A 235 28.40 -7.82 17.40
C VAL A 235 27.47 -7.70 18.62
N ARG A 236 27.37 -8.75 19.45
CA ARG A 236 26.54 -8.71 20.66
C ARG A 236 27.16 -7.79 21.71
N THR A 237 26.34 -6.93 22.31
CA THR A 237 26.71 -6.04 23.43
C THR A 237 25.63 -6.09 24.50
N ALA A 238 25.93 -5.62 25.72
CA ALA A 238 24.91 -5.45 26.76
C ALA A 238 23.80 -4.45 26.33
N ASP A 239 24.11 -3.49 25.46
CA ASP A 239 23.13 -2.59 24.86
C ASP A 239 22.16 -3.32 23.91
N ALA A 240 22.58 -4.40 23.25
CA ALA A 240 21.69 -5.23 22.44
C ALA A 240 20.71 -6.05 23.32
N ASP A 241 21.16 -6.54 24.48
CA ASP A 241 20.30 -7.26 25.43
C ASP A 241 19.29 -6.32 26.13
N ALA A 242 19.72 -5.09 26.44
CA ALA A 242 18.83 -4.02 26.89
C ALA A 242 17.85 -3.59 25.79
N GLY A 243 18.31 -3.53 24.53
CA GLY A 243 17.49 -3.20 23.36
C GLY A 243 16.39 -4.21 23.09
N GLU A 244 16.67 -5.51 23.24
CA GLU A 244 15.68 -6.59 23.13
C GLU A 244 14.54 -6.39 24.15
N SER A 245 14.91 -6.08 25.39
CA SER A 245 13.98 -5.84 26.51
C SER A 245 13.09 -4.62 26.28
N LEU A 246 13.59 -3.60 25.58
CA LEU A 246 12.83 -2.41 25.18
C LEU A 246 11.93 -2.67 23.96
N TRP A 247 12.43 -3.41 22.97
CA TRP A 247 11.75 -3.70 21.70
C TRP A 247 10.46 -4.51 21.90
N HIS A 248 10.49 -5.49 22.81
CA HIS A 248 9.34 -6.33 23.19
C HIS A 248 8.51 -5.78 24.37
N GLY A 249 8.94 -4.68 24.98
CA GLY A 249 8.35 -4.14 26.22
C GLY A 249 6.99 -3.46 26.04
N GLN A 250 5.90 -4.21 26.28
CA GLN A 250 4.54 -3.65 26.36
C GLN A 250 4.42 -2.61 27.50
N GLY A 251 3.59 -1.58 27.33
CA GLY A 251 3.30 -0.61 28.38
C GLY A 251 4.42 0.41 28.68
N LEU A 252 5.52 0.39 27.92
CA LEU A 252 6.67 1.29 28.11
C LEU A 252 6.56 2.59 27.29
N LEU A 253 5.97 2.51 26.10
CA LEU A 253 5.99 3.57 25.08
C LEU A 253 4.90 4.61 25.30
N ALA A 254 5.21 5.90 25.14
CA ALA A 254 4.21 6.95 24.93
C ALA A 254 3.68 6.88 23.49
N LYS A 255 2.42 7.29 23.26
CA LYS A 255 1.83 7.34 21.91
C LYS A 255 2.64 8.23 20.98
N SER A 256 2.93 9.45 21.43
CA SER A 256 3.77 10.43 20.73
C SER A 256 4.36 11.42 21.74
N SER A 257 5.31 12.24 21.30
CA SER A 257 5.89 13.33 22.12
C SER A 257 4.90 14.44 22.48
N ILE A 258 3.70 14.46 21.87
CA ILE A 258 2.60 15.37 22.24
C ILE A 258 1.41 14.66 22.89
N VAL A 259 1.38 13.32 22.97
CA VAL A 259 0.36 12.55 23.70
C VAL A 259 1.06 11.59 24.69
N PRO A 260 1.18 11.98 25.98
CA PRO A 260 1.94 11.23 26.97
C PRO A 260 1.23 9.96 27.49
N ARG A 261 0.05 9.61 26.95
CA ARG A 261 -0.60 8.33 27.26
C ARG A 261 0.33 7.19 26.85
N ARG A 262 0.56 6.26 27.78
CA ARG A 262 1.27 5.02 27.47
C ARG A 262 0.41 4.10 26.60
N MET A 263 1.01 3.58 25.54
CA MET A 263 0.40 2.55 24.71
C MET A 263 0.56 1.17 25.37
N LYS A 264 -0.34 0.23 25.06
CA LYS A 264 -0.12 -1.17 25.42
C LYS A 264 0.93 -1.79 24.49
N ALA A 265 0.89 -1.46 23.20
CA ALA A 265 1.80 -1.99 22.19
C ALA A 265 3.30 -1.74 22.50
N ALA A 266 4.13 -2.67 22.07
CA ALA A 266 5.59 -2.55 22.03
C ALA A 266 6.06 -2.27 20.58
N CYS A 267 7.36 -2.01 20.36
CA CYS A 267 7.90 -1.82 19.02
C CYS A 267 7.66 -3.07 18.14
N ALA A 268 7.90 -4.26 18.69
CA ALA A 268 7.62 -5.57 18.09
C ALA A 268 6.14 -5.83 17.73
N SER A 269 5.21 -4.97 18.16
CA SER A 269 3.79 -5.07 17.84
C SER A 269 3.45 -4.40 16.50
N CYS A 270 3.98 -3.21 16.24
CA CYS A 270 3.70 -2.46 15.01
C CYS A 270 4.62 -2.87 13.84
N HIS A 271 5.86 -3.24 14.15
CA HIS A 271 6.87 -3.70 13.19
C HIS A 271 6.82 -5.21 12.98
N ALA A 272 7.73 -5.76 12.18
CA ALA A 272 7.98 -7.20 12.23
C ALA A 272 8.49 -7.57 13.62
N GLU A 273 8.12 -8.75 14.12
CA GLU A 273 8.30 -9.13 15.53
C GLU A 273 9.76 -9.10 15.99
N ASP A 274 10.66 -9.50 15.09
CA ASP A 274 12.11 -9.51 15.26
C ASP A 274 12.81 -8.24 14.74
N GLY A 275 12.03 -7.26 14.25
CA GLY A 275 12.51 -5.99 13.71
C GLY A 275 13.22 -6.06 12.36
N ARG A 276 13.09 -7.18 11.64
CA ARG A 276 13.71 -7.39 10.32
C ARG A 276 13.35 -6.33 9.29
N ASP A 277 12.21 -5.64 9.41
CA ASP A 277 11.78 -4.60 8.46
C ASP A 277 12.65 -3.34 8.54
N LEU A 278 13.00 -2.90 9.75
CA LEU A 278 13.89 -1.77 9.98
C LEU A 278 15.31 -2.07 9.48
N GLN A 279 15.77 -3.31 9.68
CA GLN A 279 17.01 -3.79 9.09
C GLN A 279 16.92 -3.87 7.56
N TYR A 280 15.88 -4.50 7.01
CA TYR A 280 15.74 -4.77 5.58
C TYR A 280 15.67 -3.47 4.77
N PHE A 281 14.71 -2.61 5.11
CA PHE A 281 14.47 -1.32 4.45
C PHE A 281 15.46 -0.21 4.86
N ASN A 282 16.68 -0.59 5.28
CA ASN A 282 17.82 0.28 5.56
C ASN A 282 17.46 1.54 6.36
N TYR A 283 16.68 1.41 7.44
CA TYR A 283 16.53 2.50 8.40
C TYR A 283 17.89 2.71 9.08
N SER A 284 18.32 3.96 9.18
CA SER A 284 19.54 4.37 9.88
C SER A 284 19.40 4.20 11.40
N ASP A 285 20.53 4.09 12.09
CA ASP A 285 20.57 4.11 13.56
C ASP A 285 19.95 5.41 14.10
N ASN A 286 20.18 6.54 13.41
CA ASN A 286 19.52 7.81 13.72
C ASN A 286 17.99 7.70 13.64
N ALA A 287 17.42 7.19 12.53
CA ALA A 287 15.97 7.08 12.39
C ALA A 287 15.32 6.23 13.50
N ILE A 288 15.99 5.14 13.90
CA ILE A 288 15.58 4.27 15.02
C ILE A 288 15.62 5.04 16.34
N VAL A 289 16.72 5.76 16.63
CA VAL A 289 16.88 6.58 17.84
C VAL A 289 15.82 7.69 17.92
N GLN A 290 15.59 8.45 16.86
CA GLN A 290 14.65 9.57 16.87
C GLN A 290 13.19 9.08 16.97
N ARG A 291 12.84 7.95 16.33
CA ARG A 291 11.51 7.33 16.49
C ARG A 291 11.31 6.75 17.90
N SER A 292 12.36 6.23 18.52
CA SER A 292 12.32 5.79 19.93
C SER A 292 12.05 6.97 20.87
N ARG A 293 12.70 8.12 20.64
CA ARG A 293 12.45 9.37 21.39
C ARG A 293 11.02 9.90 21.21
N PHE A 294 10.48 9.82 20.00
CA PHE A 294 9.08 10.17 19.73
C PHE A 294 8.09 9.33 20.54
N HIS A 295 8.43 8.08 20.87
CA HIS A 295 7.67 7.22 21.77
C HIS A 295 8.10 7.33 23.25
N GLY A 296 8.74 8.44 23.65
CA GLY A 296 9.06 8.78 25.04
C GLY A 296 10.30 8.11 25.62
N LEU A 297 11.09 7.37 24.83
CA LEU A 297 12.34 6.76 25.29
C LEU A 297 13.51 7.75 25.27
N THR A 298 14.52 7.51 26.11
CA THR A 298 15.76 8.31 26.10
C THR A 298 16.61 8.05 24.84
N PRO A 299 17.52 8.97 24.46
CA PRO A 299 18.47 8.73 23.37
C PRO A 299 19.36 7.49 23.59
N ALA A 300 19.63 7.11 24.84
CA ALA A 300 20.37 5.89 25.17
C ALA A 300 19.56 4.62 24.86
N GLN A 301 18.30 4.58 25.31
CA GLN A 301 17.37 3.47 25.01
C GLN A 301 17.13 3.32 23.50
N GLY A 302 17.06 4.43 22.75
CA GLY A 302 16.98 4.39 21.29
C GLY A 302 18.21 3.75 20.63
N ARG A 303 19.42 4.00 21.15
CA ARG A 303 20.66 3.35 20.67
C ARG A 303 20.72 1.87 21.06
N GLN A 304 20.19 1.51 22.22
CA GLN A 304 20.05 0.11 22.65
C GLN A 304 19.14 -0.68 21.69
N ILE A 305 17.98 -0.12 21.33
CA ILE A 305 17.11 -0.70 20.29
C ILE A 305 17.85 -0.83 18.95
N ALA A 306 18.60 0.19 18.51
CA ALA A 306 19.39 0.08 17.28
C ALA A 306 20.44 -1.05 17.37
N ALA A 307 21.20 -1.15 18.46
CA ALA A 307 22.18 -2.21 18.69
C ALA A 307 21.54 -3.61 18.70
N TYR A 308 20.36 -3.76 19.32
CA TYR A 308 19.57 -4.99 19.25
C TYR A 308 19.26 -5.37 17.80
N LEU A 309 18.70 -4.44 17.03
CA LEU A 309 18.28 -4.68 15.64
C LEU A 309 19.47 -5.03 14.73
N ARG A 310 20.60 -4.34 14.86
CA ARG A 310 21.80 -4.68 14.07
C ARG A 310 22.38 -6.04 14.44
N TYR A 311 22.43 -6.38 15.73
CA TYR A 311 22.94 -7.67 16.18
C TYR A 311 22.01 -8.82 15.81
N SER A 312 20.72 -8.74 16.14
CA SER A 312 19.74 -9.82 15.90
C SER A 312 19.56 -10.07 14.41
N GLN A 313 19.41 -9.01 13.61
CA GLN A 313 19.16 -9.08 12.18
C GLN A 313 20.43 -9.01 11.31
N ARG A 314 21.60 -9.35 11.87
CA ARG A 314 22.89 -9.44 11.14
C ARG A 314 22.89 -10.45 9.97
N ALA A 315 21.92 -11.36 9.94
CA ALA A 315 21.72 -12.34 8.86
C ALA A 315 20.79 -11.85 7.73
N VAL A 316 20.09 -10.72 7.91
CA VAL A 316 19.28 -10.10 6.84
C VAL A 316 20.21 -9.34 5.91
N PRO A 317 20.24 -9.65 4.60
CA PRO A 317 21.18 -9.02 3.66
C PRO A 317 20.95 -7.51 3.55
N HIS A 318 22.02 -6.75 3.31
CA HIS A 318 21.89 -5.36 2.87
C HIS A 318 21.51 -5.32 1.38
N VAL A 319 20.30 -4.84 1.09
CA VAL A 319 19.82 -4.62 -0.27
C VAL A 319 19.81 -3.13 -0.55
N ALA A 320 20.72 -2.62 -1.39
CA ALA A 320 20.93 -1.19 -1.57
C ALA A 320 19.68 -0.42 -2.10
N ALA A 321 18.78 -1.12 -2.82
CA ALA A 321 17.52 -0.55 -3.30
C ALA A 321 16.45 -0.39 -2.20
N ALA A 322 16.54 -1.16 -1.09
CA ALA A 322 15.55 -1.18 -0.03
C ALA A 322 15.73 0.03 0.91
N ALA A 323 15.49 1.26 0.43
CA ALA A 323 15.60 2.47 1.24
C ALA A 323 14.24 2.89 1.85
N PRO A 324 14.19 3.60 2.99
CA PRO A 324 12.93 3.99 3.64
C PRO A 324 11.95 4.83 2.80
N TRP A 325 12.42 5.41 1.70
CA TRP A 325 11.67 6.23 0.74
C TRP A 325 11.36 5.52 -0.59
N ASN A 326 11.98 4.35 -0.84
CA ASN A 326 11.68 3.52 -1.99
C ASN A 326 10.48 2.62 -1.63
N PRO A 327 9.40 2.62 -2.44
CA PRO A 327 8.26 1.76 -2.16
C PRO A 327 8.63 0.28 -2.29
N PRO A 328 8.25 -0.58 -1.32
CA PRO A 328 8.41 -2.01 -1.45
C PRO A 328 7.78 -2.52 -2.77
N TYR A 329 8.36 -3.55 -3.39
CA TYR A 329 7.84 -4.19 -4.62
C TYR A 329 7.48 -3.25 -5.80
N GLN A 330 7.95 -1.99 -5.83
CA GLN A 330 7.78 -1.08 -6.98
C GLN A 330 8.30 -1.78 -8.25
N PRO A 331 7.48 -1.98 -9.30
CA PRO A 331 7.88 -2.80 -10.43
C PRO A 331 8.83 -2.05 -11.36
N GLY A 332 9.65 -2.81 -12.08
CA GLY A 332 10.65 -2.31 -13.01
C GLY A 332 11.50 -3.45 -13.58
N ALA A 333 12.21 -3.16 -14.68
CA ALA A 333 12.93 -4.19 -15.43
C ALA A 333 14.08 -4.82 -14.60
N GLY A 334 14.18 -6.14 -14.65
CA GLY A 334 15.16 -6.95 -13.94
C GLY A 334 14.78 -7.32 -12.50
N LEU A 335 13.57 -6.96 -12.01
CA LEU A 335 13.15 -7.24 -10.64
C LEU A 335 12.98 -8.75 -10.35
N ASP A 336 12.62 -9.56 -11.34
CA ASP A 336 12.52 -11.02 -11.20
C ASP A 336 13.87 -11.74 -11.34
N THR A 337 14.87 -11.11 -11.96
CA THR A 337 16.24 -11.67 -12.03
C THR A 337 17.00 -11.49 -10.71
N LYS A 338 16.46 -10.71 -9.77
CA LYS A 338 16.99 -10.55 -8.41
C LYS A 338 16.81 -11.82 -7.57
N PRO A 339 17.74 -12.11 -6.63
CA PRO A 339 17.53 -13.07 -5.55
C PRO A 339 16.20 -12.86 -4.83
N LEU A 340 15.59 -13.92 -4.31
CA LEU A 340 14.27 -13.83 -3.71
C LEU A 340 14.22 -12.83 -2.54
N SER A 341 15.26 -12.84 -1.71
CA SER A 341 15.44 -11.90 -0.59
C SER A 341 15.63 -10.43 -1.03
N GLU A 342 15.94 -10.13 -2.28
CA GLU A 342 15.99 -8.74 -2.79
C GLU A 342 14.62 -8.25 -3.31
N TRP A 343 13.63 -9.12 -3.49
CA TRP A 343 12.43 -8.77 -4.25
C TRP A 343 11.56 -7.69 -3.59
N ALA A 344 11.39 -7.75 -2.26
CA ALA A 344 10.62 -6.77 -1.52
C ALA A 344 11.21 -5.34 -1.56
N ALA A 345 12.46 -5.16 -1.96
CA ALA A 345 13.07 -3.84 -2.16
C ALA A 345 12.44 -3.06 -3.35
N GLY A 346 11.90 -3.77 -4.33
CA GLY A 346 11.44 -3.19 -5.60
C GLY A 346 12.56 -2.57 -6.45
N ALA A 347 12.17 -1.97 -7.58
CA ALA A 347 13.03 -1.23 -8.49
C ALA A 347 13.30 0.22 -8.04
N GLY A 348 12.70 0.65 -6.92
CA GLY A 348 12.85 2.00 -6.35
C GLY A 348 12.12 3.11 -7.12
N LEU A 349 12.19 4.34 -6.59
CA LEU A 349 11.43 5.48 -7.11
C LEU A 349 11.74 5.88 -8.56
N ASP A 350 12.85 5.43 -9.13
CA ASP A 350 13.28 5.82 -10.49
C ASP A 350 12.67 4.90 -11.57
N ALA A 351 11.95 3.85 -11.15
CA ALA A 351 11.04 3.08 -12.01
C ALA A 351 9.60 3.67 -12.05
N VAL A 352 9.34 4.81 -11.40
CA VAL A 352 8.06 5.52 -11.47
C VAL A 352 8.02 6.36 -12.74
N LEU A 353 7.15 6.01 -13.69
CA LEU A 353 7.15 6.60 -15.04
C LEU A 353 6.28 7.87 -15.14
N GLU A 354 6.85 8.92 -15.70
CA GLU A 354 6.20 10.25 -15.76
C GLU A 354 5.58 10.61 -17.11
N THR A 355 6.04 9.98 -18.21
CA THR A 355 5.52 10.27 -19.55
C THR A 355 4.65 9.12 -20.08
N PRO A 356 3.54 9.41 -20.80
CA PRO A 356 2.70 8.37 -21.41
C PRO A 356 3.44 7.53 -22.46
N ALA A 357 4.41 8.12 -23.15
CA ALA A 357 5.26 7.41 -24.11
C ALA A 357 6.16 6.39 -23.42
N HIS A 358 6.77 6.74 -22.28
CA HIS A 358 7.57 5.81 -21.46
C HIS A 358 6.70 4.71 -20.84
N ALA A 359 5.51 5.05 -20.34
CA ALA A 359 4.60 4.06 -19.76
C ALA A 359 4.06 3.06 -20.80
N LEU A 360 3.78 3.49 -22.04
CA LEU A 360 3.47 2.57 -23.14
C LEU A 360 4.69 1.76 -23.61
N LYS A 361 5.89 2.36 -23.63
CA LYS A 361 7.13 1.61 -23.93
C LYS A 361 7.34 0.47 -22.93
N ALA A 362 7.26 0.75 -21.63
CA ALA A 362 7.38 -0.26 -20.59
C ALA A 362 6.30 -1.35 -20.72
N LEU A 363 5.03 -0.96 -20.88
CA LEU A 363 3.90 -1.91 -21.02
C LEU A 363 4.09 -2.90 -22.17
N PHE A 364 4.62 -2.44 -23.30
CA PHE A 364 4.81 -3.29 -24.49
C PHE A 364 6.21 -3.91 -24.62
N GLY A 365 7.10 -3.69 -23.64
CA GLY A 365 8.46 -4.27 -23.62
C GLY A 365 9.44 -3.60 -24.60
N LYS A 366 9.29 -2.29 -24.84
CA LYS A 366 10.22 -1.45 -25.60
C LYS A 366 11.23 -0.76 -24.67
N PRO A 367 12.45 -0.41 -25.15
CA PRO A 367 13.40 0.42 -24.39
C PRO A 367 12.77 1.74 -23.91
N VAL A 368 12.90 2.03 -22.61
CA VAL A 368 12.39 3.26 -21.99
C VAL A 368 13.42 4.38 -22.15
N ASP A 369 13.53 4.88 -23.38
CA ASP A 369 14.49 5.90 -23.79
C ASP A 369 13.82 7.12 -24.46
N GLY A 370 14.62 8.04 -25.02
CA GLY A 370 14.15 9.24 -25.71
C GLY A 370 13.60 9.05 -27.14
N THR A 371 13.58 7.82 -27.69
CA THR A 371 13.05 7.59 -29.05
C THR A 371 11.52 7.78 -29.11
N PRO A 372 10.93 8.13 -30.27
CA PRO A 372 9.48 8.15 -30.43
C PRO A 372 8.82 6.78 -30.17
N LEU A 373 7.53 6.78 -29.80
CA LEU A 373 6.78 5.53 -29.62
C LEU A 373 6.47 4.89 -30.99
N ALA A 374 6.92 3.65 -31.18
CA ALA A 374 6.72 2.88 -32.40
C ALA A 374 6.31 1.43 -32.10
N LEU A 375 5.02 1.20 -31.92
CA LEU A 375 4.39 -0.11 -31.74
C LEU A 375 3.82 -0.63 -33.05
N THR A 376 4.24 -1.83 -33.46
CA THR A 376 3.60 -2.59 -34.55
C THR A 376 2.35 -3.32 -34.05
N GLN A 377 1.49 -3.78 -34.96
CA GLN A 377 0.32 -4.59 -34.58
C GLN A 377 0.77 -5.89 -33.87
N ALA A 378 1.76 -6.59 -34.42
CA ALA A 378 2.28 -7.84 -33.84
C ALA A 378 2.86 -7.68 -32.43
N GLU A 379 3.43 -6.52 -32.09
CA GLU A 379 3.92 -6.23 -30.74
C GLU A 379 2.79 -5.93 -29.75
N VAL A 380 1.71 -5.30 -30.21
CA VAL A 380 0.47 -5.17 -29.42
C VAL A 380 -0.14 -6.56 -29.21
N ASP A 381 -0.29 -7.34 -30.28
CA ASP A 381 -0.88 -8.68 -30.25
C ASP A 381 -0.12 -9.62 -29.30
N ARG A 382 1.22 -9.64 -29.35
CA ARG A 382 2.09 -10.44 -28.46
C ARG A 382 1.85 -10.15 -26.97
N VAL A 383 1.61 -8.89 -26.61
CA VAL A 383 1.47 -8.45 -25.21
C VAL A 383 0.01 -8.58 -24.76
N MET A 384 -0.93 -8.39 -25.67
CA MET A 384 -2.36 -8.57 -25.41
C MET A 384 -2.81 -10.04 -25.48
N ASP A 385 -2.03 -10.98 -26.03
CA ASP A 385 -2.41 -12.39 -26.14
C ASP A 385 -2.94 -12.96 -24.81
N ALA A 386 -4.19 -13.44 -24.80
CA ALA A 386 -4.85 -13.96 -23.59
C ALA A 386 -4.31 -15.32 -23.13
N SER A 387 -3.44 -15.96 -23.92
CA SER A 387 -2.68 -17.17 -23.54
C SER A 387 -1.26 -16.88 -23.03
N ALA A 388 -0.79 -15.63 -23.15
CA ALA A 388 0.51 -15.20 -22.62
C ALA A 388 0.40 -14.79 -21.14
N THR A 389 1.49 -14.26 -20.58
CA THR A 389 1.53 -13.74 -19.21
C THR A 389 2.36 -12.46 -19.16
N LEU A 390 1.68 -11.33 -18.96
CA LEU A 390 2.32 -10.06 -18.67
C LEU A 390 2.84 -10.06 -17.22
N ASN A 391 4.15 -10.18 -17.05
CA ASN A 391 4.80 -10.11 -15.74
C ASN A 391 4.76 -8.67 -15.20
N ALA A 392 3.79 -8.37 -14.33
CA ALA A 392 3.57 -7.04 -13.77
C ALA A 392 4.64 -6.59 -12.75
N ARG A 393 5.64 -7.43 -12.43
CA ARG A 393 6.81 -7.05 -11.62
C ARG A 393 7.91 -6.39 -12.47
N GLU A 394 7.99 -6.78 -13.74
CA GLU A 394 8.99 -6.28 -14.70
C GLU A 394 8.56 -4.97 -15.40
N VAL A 395 7.26 -4.65 -15.40
CA VAL A 395 6.74 -3.44 -16.06
C VAL A 395 6.83 -2.23 -15.13
N ALA A 396 7.80 -1.34 -15.38
CA ALA A 396 7.88 -0.03 -14.72
C ALA A 396 6.54 0.73 -14.84
N MET A 397 6.05 1.29 -13.73
CA MET A 397 4.67 1.79 -13.61
C MET A 397 4.60 3.31 -13.45
N PRO A 398 3.59 3.98 -14.06
CA PRO A 398 3.35 5.40 -13.86
C PRO A 398 2.53 5.64 -12.58
N LEU A 399 3.07 5.16 -11.46
CA LEU A 399 2.47 5.19 -10.14
C LEU A 399 3.53 4.92 -9.08
N GLN A 400 3.60 5.78 -8.06
CA GLN A 400 4.42 5.55 -6.87
C GLN A 400 3.63 4.67 -5.91
N TYR A 401 4.16 3.50 -5.55
CA TYR A 401 3.54 2.62 -4.56
C TYR A 401 3.69 3.19 -3.14
N PRO A 402 2.93 2.69 -2.16
CA PRO A 402 3.06 3.12 -0.77
C PRO A 402 4.42 2.73 -0.17
N ASP A 403 5.11 3.66 0.48
CA ASP A 403 6.36 3.37 1.21
C ASP A 403 6.11 2.51 2.46
N TRP A 404 7.17 1.95 3.06
CA TRP A 404 7.02 1.07 4.24
C TRP A 404 6.30 1.74 5.44
N ASN A 405 6.43 3.05 5.62
CA ASN A 405 5.72 3.78 6.68
C ASN A 405 4.22 3.99 6.36
N ALA A 406 3.73 3.53 5.20
CA ALA A 406 2.31 3.44 4.87
C ALA A 406 1.75 2.03 5.13
N TRP A 407 2.60 1.03 5.34
CA TRP A 407 2.21 -0.34 5.68
C TRP A 407 1.94 -0.49 7.17
N LEU A 408 2.77 0.13 8.02
CA LEU A 408 2.69 0.04 9.47
C LEU A 408 1.35 0.58 10.00
N PRO A 409 0.74 -0.05 11.04
CA PRO A 409 -0.47 0.46 11.67
C PRO A 409 -0.18 1.71 12.51
N THR A 410 -0.91 2.83 12.29
CA THR A 410 -0.82 4.03 13.14
C THR A 410 -1.18 3.73 14.61
N ILE A 411 -2.17 2.85 14.81
CA ILE A 411 -2.60 2.37 16.13
C ILE A 411 -2.62 0.85 16.04
N HIS A 412 -1.94 0.16 16.95
CA HIS A 412 -1.91 -1.30 16.97
C HIS A 412 -3.20 -1.88 17.60
N PRO A 413 -3.72 -3.05 17.17
CA PRO A 413 -4.94 -3.65 17.72
C PRO A 413 -4.97 -3.85 19.24
N LEU A 414 -3.81 -3.93 19.91
CA LEU A 414 -3.69 -3.96 21.39
C LEU A 414 -4.24 -2.71 22.08
N ASP A 415 -4.14 -1.56 21.43
CA ASP A 415 -4.61 -0.25 21.92
C ASP A 415 -6.05 0.05 21.46
N VAL A 416 -6.62 -0.77 20.57
CA VAL A 416 -8.01 -0.66 20.09
C VAL A 416 -8.94 -1.67 20.79
N TRP A 417 -8.48 -2.90 21.03
CA TRP A 417 -9.24 -3.95 21.73
C TRP A 417 -8.42 -4.54 22.91
N PRO A 418 -8.26 -3.75 23.99
CA PRO A 418 -7.39 -4.09 25.13
C PRO A 418 -7.90 -5.26 25.96
N ALA A 419 -7.02 -5.79 26.82
CA ALA A 419 -7.36 -6.82 27.81
C ALA A 419 -8.43 -6.34 28.80
N GLY A 420 -9.33 -7.24 29.21
CA GLY A 420 -10.44 -6.92 30.13
C GLY A 420 -11.68 -6.29 29.47
N GLY A 421 -11.68 -6.08 28.15
CA GLY A 421 -12.88 -5.66 27.42
C GLY A 421 -14.02 -6.67 27.55
N ALA A 422 -15.27 -6.19 27.67
CA ALA A 422 -16.45 -7.03 27.93
C ALA A 422 -16.75 -8.06 26.81
N ALA A 423 -16.19 -7.88 25.62
CA ALA A 423 -16.28 -8.80 24.48
C ALA A 423 -15.11 -9.79 24.37
N GLY A 424 -14.05 -9.61 25.17
CA GLY A 424 -12.73 -10.25 24.98
C GLY A 424 -11.63 -9.23 24.65
N SER A 425 -10.50 -9.69 24.10
CA SER A 425 -9.37 -8.83 23.69
C SER A 425 -8.64 -9.36 22.46
N PHE A 426 -7.87 -8.51 21.78
CA PHE A 426 -7.13 -8.90 20.59
C PHE A 426 -6.18 -10.10 20.79
N GLU A 427 -5.57 -10.24 21.98
CA GLU A 427 -4.61 -11.30 22.29
C GLU A 427 -5.28 -12.66 22.59
N ALA A 428 -6.39 -12.61 23.33
CA ALA A 428 -7.11 -13.78 23.85
C ALA A 428 -8.22 -14.26 22.89
N GLY A 429 -8.64 -13.41 21.96
CA GLY A 429 -9.81 -13.59 21.12
C GLY A 429 -10.99 -12.74 21.61
N VAL A 430 -11.90 -12.43 20.68
CA VAL A 430 -13.05 -11.55 20.92
C VAL A 430 -14.32 -12.18 20.35
N LYS A 431 -15.46 -11.97 21.02
CA LYS A 431 -16.78 -12.38 20.57
C LYS A 431 -17.63 -11.15 20.26
N PHE A 432 -18.07 -11.03 19.01
CA PHE A 432 -18.92 -9.97 18.48
C PHE A 432 -20.29 -10.55 18.07
N SER A 433 -21.21 -9.72 17.56
CA SER A 433 -22.53 -10.22 17.12
C SER A 433 -22.46 -11.19 15.94
N ASN A 434 -21.42 -11.09 15.11
CA ASN A 434 -21.20 -11.91 13.91
C ASN A 434 -20.26 -13.12 14.10
N GLY A 435 -19.68 -13.33 15.29
CA GLY A 435 -18.80 -14.49 15.49
C GLY A 435 -17.87 -14.43 16.70
N THR A 436 -16.89 -15.33 16.71
CA THR A 436 -15.77 -15.35 17.66
C THR A 436 -14.49 -15.51 16.86
N PHE A 437 -13.51 -14.65 17.12
CA PHE A 437 -12.32 -14.48 16.28
C PHE A 437 -11.07 -14.33 17.15
N ASN A 438 -9.96 -14.92 16.74
CA ASN A 438 -8.64 -14.73 17.33
C ASN A 438 -7.55 -14.71 16.24
N PRO A 439 -7.51 -13.64 15.41
CA PRO A 439 -6.52 -13.52 14.34
C PRO A 439 -5.07 -13.55 14.86
N ALA A 440 -4.83 -13.11 16.11
CA ALA A 440 -3.52 -13.21 16.74
C ALA A 440 -3.08 -14.66 17.00
N ALA A 441 -4.00 -15.57 17.34
CA ALA A 441 -3.71 -17.00 17.48
C ALA A 441 -3.55 -17.69 16.12
N THR A 442 -4.40 -17.36 15.13
CA THR A 442 -4.26 -17.84 13.74
C THR A 442 -2.91 -17.45 13.15
N ALA A 443 -2.48 -16.21 13.38
CA ALA A 443 -1.16 -15.72 12.97
C ALA A 443 0.00 -16.54 13.57
N ARG A 444 -0.05 -16.83 14.88
CA ARG A 444 0.93 -17.72 15.54
C ARG A 444 0.89 -19.15 15.01
N LYS A 445 -0.30 -19.69 14.69
CA LYS A 445 -0.45 -21.04 14.12
C LYS A 445 0.24 -21.14 12.75
N ILE A 446 0.07 -20.14 11.88
CA ILE A 446 0.70 -20.08 10.55
C ILE A 446 2.23 -20.04 10.66
N ASP A 447 2.76 -19.17 11.51
CA ASP A 447 4.21 -19.05 11.70
C ASP A 447 4.84 -20.32 12.31
N THR A 448 4.12 -20.96 13.25
CA THR A 448 4.52 -22.26 13.83
C THR A 448 4.55 -23.35 12.75
N TRP A 449 3.54 -23.42 11.89
CA TRP A 449 3.46 -24.41 10.81
C TRP A 449 4.61 -24.24 9.81
N PHE A 450 4.91 -23.03 9.36
CA PHE A 450 6.06 -22.80 8.48
C PHE A 450 7.38 -23.14 9.19
N THR A 451 7.51 -22.82 10.47
CA THR A 451 8.72 -23.15 11.25
C THR A 451 8.93 -24.65 11.41
N SER A 452 7.86 -25.45 11.58
CA SER A 452 7.98 -26.92 11.69
C SER A 452 8.20 -27.64 10.35
N HIS A 453 7.73 -27.07 9.24
CA HIS A 453 7.87 -27.67 7.90
C HIS A 453 8.99 -27.02 7.05
N ARG A 454 10.00 -26.42 7.69
CA ARG A 454 11.16 -25.87 6.97
C ARG A 454 11.90 -26.98 6.21
N ASN A 455 12.20 -26.72 4.94
CA ASN A 455 12.87 -27.68 4.07
C ASN A 455 14.25 -28.08 4.63
N PRO A 456 14.54 -29.38 4.86
CA PRO A 456 15.82 -29.84 5.39
C PRO A 456 17.04 -29.49 4.54
N ASN A 457 16.87 -29.09 3.26
CA ASN A 457 17.96 -28.62 2.42
C ASN A 457 18.48 -27.20 2.77
N GLY A 458 17.77 -26.45 3.61
CA GLY A 458 18.15 -25.10 4.04
C GLY A 458 18.05 -24.00 2.98
N VAL A 459 17.51 -24.28 1.79
CA VAL A 459 17.38 -23.30 0.71
C VAL A 459 16.24 -22.33 1.02
N PHE A 460 16.56 -21.04 1.15
CA PHE A 460 15.59 -20.01 1.48
C PHE A 460 14.49 -19.92 0.41
N GLY A 461 13.26 -20.21 0.82
CA GLY A 461 12.10 -20.17 -0.06
C GLY A 461 11.93 -21.38 -0.98
N ASP A 462 12.57 -22.53 -0.72
CA ASP A 462 12.24 -23.78 -1.41
C ASP A 462 11.24 -24.63 -0.61
N TRP A 463 10.00 -24.72 -1.09
CA TRP A 463 8.94 -25.53 -0.48
C TRP A 463 8.51 -26.72 -1.37
N SER A 464 9.37 -27.11 -2.32
CA SER A 464 9.13 -28.23 -3.23
C SER A 464 8.87 -29.56 -2.52
N HIS A 465 9.46 -29.77 -1.35
CA HIS A 465 9.35 -30.99 -0.55
C HIS A 465 7.93 -31.25 0.02
N LEU A 466 7.08 -30.22 0.14
CA LEU A 466 5.74 -30.36 0.71
C LEU A 466 4.89 -31.34 -0.10
N THR A 467 4.26 -32.30 0.57
CA THR A 467 3.30 -33.23 -0.03
C THR A 467 2.00 -32.52 -0.42
N PRO A 468 1.18 -33.10 -1.33
CA PRO A 468 -0.13 -32.56 -1.67
C PRO A 468 -1.06 -32.30 -0.47
N ALA A 469 -0.95 -33.10 0.60
CA ALA A 469 -1.76 -32.94 1.81
C ALA A 469 -1.31 -31.72 2.64
N GLU A 470 0.00 -31.54 2.83
CA GLU A 470 0.57 -30.39 3.55
C GLU A 470 0.29 -29.07 2.80
N ARG A 471 0.39 -29.07 1.46
CA ARG A 471 0.01 -27.91 0.62
C ARG A 471 -1.45 -27.53 0.79
N ASN A 472 -2.34 -28.53 0.85
CA ASN A 472 -3.76 -28.32 1.11
C ASN A 472 -4.03 -27.82 2.55
N GLU A 473 -3.28 -28.31 3.55
CA GLU A 473 -3.38 -27.80 4.94
C GLU A 473 -2.99 -26.32 5.01
N ILE A 474 -1.81 -25.95 4.50
CA ILE A 474 -1.35 -24.56 4.59
C ILE A 474 -2.19 -23.62 3.73
N GLN A 475 -2.66 -24.03 2.54
CA GLN A 475 -3.67 -23.25 1.79
C GLN A 475 -4.94 -23.02 2.64
N GLY A 476 -5.42 -24.07 3.31
CA GLY A 476 -6.56 -24.04 4.23
C GLY A 476 -6.33 -23.22 5.51
N MET A 477 -5.09 -22.81 5.81
CA MET A 477 -4.78 -21.86 6.89
C MET A 477 -4.56 -20.43 6.37
N LEU A 478 -3.87 -20.27 5.24
CA LEU A 478 -3.59 -18.96 4.65
C LEU A 478 -4.86 -18.27 4.16
N GLN A 479 -5.70 -18.95 3.38
CA GLN A 479 -6.92 -18.36 2.83
C GLN A 479 -7.86 -17.75 3.88
N PRO A 480 -8.26 -18.46 4.95
CA PRO A 480 -9.17 -17.89 5.96
C PRO A 480 -8.52 -16.84 6.85
N SER A 481 -7.18 -16.79 6.99
CA SER A 481 -6.53 -15.88 7.95
C SER A 481 -6.83 -14.39 7.69
N GLY A 482 -6.75 -13.96 6.43
CA GLY A 482 -7.16 -12.60 6.05
C GLY A 482 -8.67 -12.37 6.23
N PHE A 483 -9.50 -13.36 5.88
CA PHE A 483 -10.95 -13.26 6.09
C PHE A 483 -11.33 -13.21 7.57
N GLU A 484 -10.57 -13.83 8.48
CA GLU A 484 -10.78 -13.70 9.92
C GLU A 484 -10.57 -12.25 10.38
N ALA A 485 -9.48 -11.60 9.96
CA ALA A 485 -9.21 -10.19 10.25
C ALA A 485 -10.30 -9.25 9.68
N TYR A 486 -10.83 -9.53 8.49
CA TYR A 486 -11.91 -8.74 7.91
C TYR A 486 -13.29 -9.00 8.56
N ASN A 487 -13.61 -10.26 8.86
CA ASN A 487 -14.86 -10.63 9.53
C ASN A 487 -14.89 -10.17 10.98
N PHE A 488 -13.75 -10.12 11.68
CA PHE A 488 -13.60 -9.47 12.99
C PHE A 488 -14.15 -8.03 12.97
N LEU A 489 -13.87 -7.27 11.90
CA LEU A 489 -14.35 -5.89 11.72
C LEU A 489 -15.83 -5.81 11.32
N GLY A 490 -16.41 -6.92 10.84
CA GLY A 490 -17.78 -7.00 10.33
C GLY A 490 -17.90 -7.57 8.92
N GLY A 491 -16.80 -7.59 8.16
CA GLY A 491 -16.85 -7.62 6.70
C GLY A 491 -17.44 -6.33 6.14
N GLY A 492 -17.96 -6.39 4.90
CA GLY A 492 -18.58 -5.25 4.20
C GLY A 492 -17.57 -4.25 3.62
N ARG A 493 -17.83 -3.74 2.41
CA ARG A 493 -17.05 -2.62 1.83
C ARG A 493 -17.72 -1.31 2.21
N GLY A 494 -17.14 -0.57 3.14
CA GLY A 494 -17.72 0.69 3.60
C GLY A 494 -18.92 0.53 4.52
N ASP A 495 -19.20 -0.66 5.02
CA ASP A 495 -20.35 -0.91 5.90
C ASP A 495 -19.98 -1.92 6.99
N HIS A 496 -19.20 -1.43 7.97
CA HIS A 496 -18.71 -2.19 9.12
C HIS A 496 -19.63 -2.05 10.35
N ILE A 497 -20.93 -1.84 10.10
CA ILE A 497 -21.95 -1.61 11.11
C ILE A 497 -22.90 -2.82 11.16
N GLY A 498 -23.05 -3.41 12.35
CA GLY A 498 -23.93 -4.54 12.58
C GLY A 498 -25.41 -4.16 12.43
N PRO A 499 -26.23 -4.93 11.68
CA PRO A 499 -27.67 -4.72 11.64
C PRO A 499 -28.33 -5.12 12.98
N THR A 500 -27.67 -5.98 13.76
CA THR A 500 -27.98 -6.24 15.17
C THR A 500 -26.68 -6.45 15.96
N GLY A 501 -26.60 -5.85 17.15
CA GLY A 501 -25.39 -5.82 17.97
C GLY A 501 -24.22 -5.09 17.31
N ASP A 502 -23.02 -5.29 17.87
CA ASP A 502 -21.79 -4.66 17.37
C ASP A 502 -20.83 -5.66 16.73
N TYR A 503 -20.24 -5.23 15.62
CA TYR A 503 -19.02 -5.80 15.04
C TYR A 503 -17.77 -5.19 15.69
N GLY A 504 -16.59 -5.80 15.48
CA GLY A 504 -15.35 -5.35 16.10
C GLY A 504 -14.95 -3.93 15.75
N ALA A 505 -15.28 -3.44 14.55
CA ALA A 505 -15.02 -2.06 14.16
C ALA A 505 -15.83 -1.05 15.01
N GLN A 506 -17.10 -1.32 15.32
CA GLN A 506 -17.92 -0.48 16.20
C GLN A 506 -17.40 -0.49 17.65
N VAL A 507 -16.98 -1.65 18.16
CA VAL A 507 -16.38 -1.76 19.50
C VAL A 507 -15.06 -0.98 19.57
N GLY A 508 -14.19 -1.14 18.57
CA GLY A 508 -12.92 -0.43 18.48
C GLY A 508 -13.10 1.09 18.33
N ALA A 509 -14.07 1.51 17.52
CA ALA A 509 -14.44 2.91 17.35
C ALA A 509 -14.84 3.57 18.67
N ARG A 510 -15.64 2.90 19.51
CA ARG A 510 -15.99 3.42 20.84
C ARG A 510 -14.82 3.47 21.79
N ASN A 511 -13.95 2.46 21.80
CA ASN A 511 -12.75 2.45 22.63
C ASN A 511 -11.81 3.61 22.29
N LEU A 512 -11.64 3.92 20.98
CA LEU A 512 -10.86 5.07 20.52
C LEU A 512 -11.56 6.41 20.80
N ALA A 513 -12.87 6.51 20.54
CA ALA A 513 -13.64 7.73 20.80
C ALA A 513 -13.68 8.10 22.29
N ALA A 514 -13.60 7.12 23.21
CA ALA A 514 -13.51 7.36 24.65
C ALA A 514 -12.19 8.03 25.10
N LEU A 515 -11.15 8.04 24.25
CA LEU A 515 -9.89 8.76 24.49
C LEU A 515 -9.89 10.18 23.86
N ALA A 516 -10.92 10.54 23.10
CA ALA A 516 -10.95 11.78 22.32
C ALA A 516 -11.13 13.04 23.18
N SER A 517 -10.37 14.08 22.86
CA SER A 517 -10.41 15.39 23.53
C SER A 517 -11.04 16.44 22.63
N THR A 518 -12.10 17.10 23.10
CA THR A 518 -12.75 18.21 22.39
C THR A 518 -11.78 19.35 22.08
N ALA A 519 -10.76 19.57 22.93
CA ALA A 519 -9.73 20.60 22.69
C ALA A 519 -8.86 20.29 21.45
N THR A 520 -8.71 19.02 21.10
CA THR A 520 -7.98 18.55 19.91
C THR A 520 -8.91 18.45 18.70
N THR A 521 -10.12 17.92 18.88
CA THR A 521 -11.02 17.55 17.77
C THR A 521 -11.89 18.68 17.23
N ALA A 522 -12.18 19.72 18.02
CA ALA A 522 -13.14 20.77 17.65
C ALA A 522 -12.75 21.60 16.41
N GLY A 523 -11.48 21.58 15.99
CA GLY A 523 -11.02 22.26 14.78
C GLY A 523 -11.39 21.57 13.47
N ASP A 524 -11.72 20.27 13.50
CA ASP A 524 -12.08 19.49 12.30
C ASP A 524 -13.07 18.35 12.65
N PRO A 525 -14.28 18.66 13.16
CA PRO A 525 -15.19 17.67 13.76
C PRO A 525 -15.60 16.54 12.80
N ALA A 526 -15.63 16.81 11.49
CA ALA A 526 -15.94 15.80 10.48
C ALA A 526 -14.83 14.72 10.33
N SER A 527 -13.61 14.97 10.80
CA SER A 527 -12.53 13.96 10.90
C SER A 527 -12.61 13.09 12.17
N PHE A 528 -13.61 13.30 13.02
CA PHE A 528 -13.78 12.65 14.33
C PHE A 528 -15.23 12.18 14.59
N THR A 529 -15.99 11.91 13.52
CA THR A 529 -17.31 11.25 13.63
C THR A 529 -17.15 9.80 14.08
N THR A 530 -18.25 9.16 14.52
CA THR A 530 -18.28 7.70 14.79
C THR A 530 -17.71 6.89 13.62
N ASN A 531 -18.04 7.28 12.38
CA ASN A 531 -17.53 6.65 11.17
C ASN A 531 -16.02 6.86 11.00
N ALA A 532 -15.50 8.06 11.29
CA ALA A 532 -14.06 8.32 11.29
C ALA A 532 -13.29 7.55 12.40
N PHE A 533 -13.98 7.08 13.45
CA PHE A 533 -13.41 6.17 14.46
C PHE A 533 -13.51 4.70 14.05
N ILE A 534 -14.56 4.30 13.32
CA ILE A 534 -14.66 2.99 12.64
C ILE A 534 -13.49 2.84 11.66
N GLU A 535 -13.21 3.86 10.84
CA GLU A 535 -12.08 3.89 9.90
C GLU A 535 -10.72 3.65 10.59
N ARG A 536 -10.47 4.33 11.71
CA ARG A 536 -9.24 4.12 12.51
C ARG A 536 -9.13 2.70 13.07
N ALA A 537 -10.24 2.08 13.48
CA ALA A 537 -10.26 0.69 13.95
C ALA A 537 -10.04 -0.31 12.79
N VAL A 538 -10.67 -0.07 11.63
CA VAL A 538 -10.50 -0.88 10.41
C VAL A 538 -9.05 -0.85 9.93
N MET A 539 -8.44 0.33 9.86
CA MET A 539 -7.02 0.51 9.55
C MET A 539 -6.12 -0.27 10.51
N SER A 540 -6.36 -0.17 11.83
CA SER A 540 -5.54 -0.82 12.86
C SER A 540 -5.31 -2.31 12.60
N LEU A 541 -6.38 -3.06 12.32
CA LEU A 541 -6.31 -4.51 12.14
C LEU A 541 -5.83 -4.93 10.75
N LEU A 542 -6.24 -4.22 9.69
CA LEU A 542 -5.86 -4.58 8.33
C LEU A 542 -4.38 -4.29 8.05
N HIS A 543 -3.85 -3.17 8.54
CA HIS A 543 -2.40 -2.86 8.46
C HIS A 543 -1.58 -3.88 9.25
N TRP A 544 -2.00 -4.26 10.47
CA TRP A 544 -1.34 -5.33 11.23
C TRP A 544 -1.32 -6.67 10.46
N ASN A 545 -2.43 -7.05 9.84
CA ASN A 545 -2.51 -8.27 9.02
C ASN A 545 -1.55 -8.21 7.82
N ALA A 546 -1.45 -7.07 7.13
CA ALA A 546 -0.49 -6.88 6.05
C ALA A 546 0.98 -6.97 6.50
N VAL A 547 1.33 -6.38 7.66
CA VAL A 547 2.67 -6.50 8.25
C VAL A 547 2.99 -7.95 8.64
N LYS A 548 2.04 -8.72 9.16
CA LYS A 548 2.26 -10.15 9.46
C LYS A 548 2.38 -11.02 8.20
N GLN A 549 1.59 -10.74 7.15
CA GLN A 549 1.76 -11.38 5.84
C GLN A 549 3.17 -11.11 5.26
N TRP A 550 3.64 -9.86 5.31
CA TRP A 550 5.00 -9.50 4.93
C TRP A 550 6.07 -10.19 5.79
N GLN A 551 5.86 -10.25 7.12
CA GLN A 551 6.77 -10.93 8.04
C GLN A 551 6.92 -12.41 7.67
N TRP A 552 5.83 -13.14 7.41
CA TRP A 552 5.91 -14.54 6.98
C TRP A 552 6.61 -14.71 5.64
N ALA A 553 6.28 -13.87 4.65
CA ALA A 553 6.91 -13.89 3.34
C ALA A 553 8.43 -13.77 3.43
N GLN A 554 8.93 -12.80 4.20
CA GLN A 554 10.36 -12.56 4.37
C GLN A 554 11.05 -13.50 5.40
N THR A 555 10.30 -14.13 6.31
CA THR A 555 10.86 -15.07 7.31
C THR A 555 11.03 -16.47 6.74
N HIS A 556 10.11 -16.88 5.87
CA HIS A 556 10.00 -18.26 5.34
C HIS A 556 10.23 -18.34 3.82
N GLY A 557 10.46 -17.22 3.13
CA GLY A 557 10.75 -17.18 1.69
C GLY A 557 9.57 -17.57 0.82
N LEU A 558 8.35 -17.26 1.24
CA LEU A 558 7.10 -17.77 0.65
C LEU A 558 6.80 -17.24 -0.77
N GLU A 559 7.64 -16.32 -1.25
CA GLU A 559 7.44 -15.55 -2.47
C GLU A 559 7.99 -16.23 -3.72
N GLY A 560 8.75 -17.32 -3.56
CA GLY A 560 9.56 -17.93 -4.63
C GLY A 560 8.73 -18.66 -5.69
N ASP A 561 7.90 -19.60 -5.25
CA ASP A 561 6.90 -20.24 -6.10
C ASP A 561 5.55 -20.39 -5.37
N GLN A 562 4.60 -19.51 -5.69
CA GLN A 562 3.26 -19.51 -5.08
C GLN A 562 2.43 -20.76 -5.42
N LYS A 563 2.79 -21.52 -6.49
CA LYS A 563 2.10 -22.77 -6.88
C LYS A 563 2.27 -23.90 -5.85
N TRP A 564 3.12 -23.74 -4.84
CA TRP A 564 3.16 -24.64 -3.68
C TRP A 564 2.04 -24.35 -2.67
N PHE A 565 1.52 -23.13 -2.63
CA PHE A 565 0.55 -22.66 -1.63
C PHE A 565 -0.82 -22.29 -2.22
N ILE A 566 -0.89 -22.06 -3.52
CA ILE A 566 -2.11 -21.76 -4.28
C ILE A 566 -2.32 -22.89 -5.30
N GLY A 567 -3.44 -23.61 -5.23
CA GLY A 567 -3.71 -24.74 -6.12
C GLY A 567 -4.97 -25.54 -5.83
N ASP A 568 -5.26 -26.49 -6.72
CA ASP A 568 -6.29 -27.51 -6.54
C ASP A 568 -5.71 -28.72 -5.80
N TYR A 569 -6.43 -29.24 -4.80
CA TYR A 569 -6.16 -30.55 -4.20
C TYR A 569 -7.24 -31.55 -4.62
N ASP A 570 -6.84 -32.66 -5.22
CA ASP A 570 -7.73 -33.77 -5.52
C ASP A 570 -7.75 -34.73 -4.32
N ALA A 571 -8.87 -34.79 -3.59
CA ALA A 571 -8.99 -35.62 -2.40
C ALA A 571 -9.05 -37.14 -2.69
N ALA A 572 -9.40 -37.54 -3.92
CA ALA A 572 -9.48 -38.94 -4.32
C ALA A 572 -8.12 -39.45 -4.85
N ALA A 573 -7.49 -38.68 -5.73
CA ALA A 573 -6.16 -38.98 -6.26
C ALA A 573 -5.01 -38.60 -5.30
N LYS A 574 -5.30 -37.77 -4.29
CA LYS A 574 -4.33 -37.16 -3.34
C LYS A 574 -3.23 -36.36 -4.04
N THR A 575 -3.56 -35.73 -5.16
CA THR A 575 -2.63 -34.93 -5.97
C THR A 575 -2.84 -33.43 -5.77
N TRP A 576 -1.84 -32.64 -6.12
CA TRP A 576 -1.86 -31.19 -6.04
C TRP A 576 -1.53 -30.57 -7.40
N LYS A 577 -2.36 -29.63 -7.85
CA LYS A 577 -2.16 -28.85 -9.06
C LYS A 577 -2.06 -27.37 -8.69
N GLY A 578 -0.82 -26.88 -8.60
CA GLY A 578 -0.55 -25.48 -8.31
C GLY A 578 -1.04 -24.53 -9.41
N ARG A 579 -1.38 -23.30 -9.03
CA ARG A 579 -1.92 -22.24 -9.90
C ARG A 579 -1.17 -20.91 -9.71
N GLY A 580 -1.27 -20.04 -10.71
CA GLY A 580 -0.61 -18.72 -10.74
C GLY A 580 0.77 -18.74 -11.40
N GLU A 581 1.48 -17.61 -11.31
CA GLU A 581 2.88 -17.50 -11.73
C GLU A 581 3.81 -18.25 -10.75
N ALA A 582 5.13 -18.22 -10.98
CA ALA A 582 6.07 -18.63 -9.93
C ALA A 582 6.13 -17.56 -8.82
N ARG A 583 6.87 -16.48 -9.03
CA ARG A 583 7.08 -15.42 -8.03
C ARG A 583 5.77 -14.70 -7.70
N GLY A 584 5.48 -14.56 -6.40
CA GLY A 584 4.29 -13.88 -5.90
C GLY A 584 3.90 -14.32 -4.48
N TRP A 585 3.06 -13.52 -3.82
CA TRP A 585 2.55 -13.81 -2.48
C TRP A 585 1.54 -14.96 -2.46
N PRO A 586 1.61 -15.87 -1.46
CA PRO A 586 0.60 -16.91 -1.28
C PRO A 586 -0.72 -16.38 -0.68
N PHE A 587 -0.69 -15.17 -0.10
CA PHE A 587 -1.87 -14.52 0.49
C PHE A 587 -2.72 -13.88 -0.60
N ASN A 588 -3.78 -14.58 -0.99
CA ASN A 588 -4.63 -14.24 -2.12
C ASN A 588 -6.04 -13.76 -1.71
N THR A 589 -6.36 -13.76 -0.41
CA THR A 589 -7.64 -13.26 0.14
C THR A 589 -7.52 -11.80 0.60
N VAL A 590 -7.74 -11.50 1.89
CA VAL A 590 -7.61 -10.14 2.44
C VAL A 590 -6.14 -9.83 2.67
N SER A 591 -5.60 -8.94 1.84
CA SER A 591 -4.19 -8.57 1.77
C SER A 591 -4.03 -7.08 1.42
N LEU A 592 -2.92 -6.67 0.80
CA LEU A 592 -2.50 -5.27 0.62
C LEU A 592 -3.56 -4.35 0.00
N PHE A 593 -4.36 -4.85 -0.94
CA PHE A 593 -5.40 -4.03 -1.58
C PHE A 593 -6.53 -3.59 -0.62
N PHE A 594 -6.72 -4.29 0.50
CA PHE A 594 -7.64 -3.84 1.57
C PHE A 594 -7.11 -2.63 2.36
N LEU A 595 -5.87 -2.19 2.12
CA LEU A 595 -5.31 -0.93 2.66
C LEU A 595 -5.61 0.29 1.75
N ALA A 596 -6.32 0.09 0.63
CA ALA A 596 -6.84 1.18 -0.18
C ALA A 596 -7.87 2.02 0.62
N PRO A 597 -7.85 3.36 0.56
CA PRO A 597 -8.87 4.20 1.18
C PRO A 597 -10.32 3.79 0.90
N HIS A 598 -10.64 3.30 -0.31
CA HIS A 598 -12.00 2.81 -0.63
C HIS A 598 -12.36 1.43 -0.02
N MET A 599 -11.42 0.76 0.64
CA MET A 599 -11.66 -0.45 1.43
C MET A 599 -11.58 -0.17 2.95
N LEU A 600 -10.96 0.95 3.33
CA LEU A 600 -10.79 1.40 4.72
C LEU A 600 -11.88 2.37 5.20
N TYR A 601 -12.56 3.07 4.29
CA TYR A 601 -13.63 4.03 4.64
C TYR A 601 -14.85 3.38 5.30
N GLN A 602 -15.63 4.16 6.04
CA GLN A 602 -17.00 3.84 6.41
C GLN A 602 -17.96 4.79 5.69
N THR A 603 -19.05 4.27 5.13
CA THR A 603 -20.05 5.06 4.39
C THR A 603 -20.78 6.01 5.34
N ASP A 604 -20.84 7.30 4.98
CA ASP A 604 -21.74 8.24 5.64
C ASP A 604 -23.09 8.26 4.91
N ARG A 605 -24.17 8.38 5.68
CA ARG A 605 -25.54 8.50 5.17
C ARG A 605 -26.24 9.68 5.84
N ASP A 606 -27.15 10.35 5.12
CA ASP A 606 -28.06 11.31 5.73
C ASP A 606 -29.26 10.63 6.41
N ALA A 607 -30.14 11.42 7.03
CA ALA A 607 -31.32 10.91 7.77
C ALA A 607 -32.36 10.16 6.89
N SER A 608 -32.24 10.20 5.56
CA SER A 608 -33.04 9.38 4.64
C SER A 608 -32.37 8.04 4.27
N GLY A 609 -31.16 7.78 4.77
CA GLY A 609 -30.35 6.60 4.42
C GLY A 609 -29.55 6.74 3.11
N LYS A 610 -29.72 7.86 2.39
CA LYS A 610 -28.96 8.21 1.19
C LYS A 610 -27.49 8.42 1.54
N VAL A 611 -26.59 7.85 0.72
CA VAL A 611 -25.14 8.00 0.85
C VAL A 611 -24.73 9.46 0.63
N THR A 612 -23.89 9.98 1.53
CA THR A 612 -23.30 11.33 1.46
C THR A 612 -21.78 11.31 1.31
N ARG A 613 -21.11 10.22 1.72
CA ARG A 613 -19.68 9.97 1.47
C ARG A 613 -19.43 8.49 1.21
N GLU A 614 -18.67 8.21 0.15
CA GLU A 614 -18.09 6.89 -0.11
C GLU A 614 -16.69 6.96 -0.72
N TRP A 615 -15.94 5.86 -0.59
CA TRP A 615 -14.64 5.57 -1.23
C TRP A 615 -13.42 6.41 -0.82
N TYR A 616 -13.56 7.37 0.10
CA TYR A 616 -12.45 8.14 0.69
C TYR A 616 -12.66 8.32 2.21
N LEU A 617 -11.56 8.42 2.97
CA LEU A 617 -11.60 8.52 4.44
C LEU A 617 -12.13 9.88 4.90
N ALA A 618 -12.73 9.96 6.10
CA ALA A 618 -13.45 11.15 6.57
C ALA A 618 -12.57 12.43 6.64
N TRP A 619 -11.27 12.24 6.88
CA TRP A 619 -10.27 13.31 6.90
C TRP A 619 -9.68 13.66 5.52
N GLU A 620 -9.92 12.84 4.50
CA GLU A 620 -9.45 13.04 3.11
C GLU A 620 -10.44 13.82 2.25
N ARG A 621 -11.62 14.18 2.78
CA ARG A 621 -12.73 14.83 2.05
C ARG A 621 -12.37 16.10 1.26
N ASN A 622 -11.32 16.83 1.68
CA ASN A 622 -10.82 18.03 1.00
C ASN A 622 -9.76 17.72 -0.08
N ASN A 623 -9.36 16.46 -0.26
CA ASN A 623 -8.34 15.99 -1.20
C ASN A 623 -8.65 14.56 -1.69
N THR A 624 -9.81 14.39 -2.32
CA THR A 624 -10.26 13.10 -2.86
C THR A 624 -9.35 12.56 -3.96
N VAL A 625 -8.68 13.43 -4.73
CA VAL A 625 -7.66 13.04 -5.72
C VAL A 625 -6.52 12.24 -5.08
N GLY A 626 -5.98 12.72 -3.95
CA GLY A 626 -4.94 11.99 -3.20
C GLY A 626 -5.42 10.64 -2.68
N SER A 627 -6.69 10.55 -2.24
CA SER A 627 -7.32 9.31 -1.80
C SER A 627 -7.49 8.29 -2.93
N TYR A 628 -7.95 8.73 -4.10
CA TYR A 628 -8.08 7.89 -5.30
C TYR A 628 -6.72 7.47 -5.88
N TYR A 629 -5.69 8.33 -5.81
CA TYR A 629 -4.32 7.93 -6.14
C TYR A 629 -3.79 6.85 -5.20
N ARG A 630 -3.93 7.01 -3.87
CA ARG A 630 -3.54 5.96 -2.89
C ARG A 630 -4.33 4.67 -3.07
N THR A 631 -5.60 4.76 -3.42
CA THR A 631 -6.43 3.60 -3.79
C THR A 631 -5.81 2.83 -4.96
N ASN A 632 -5.48 3.52 -6.06
CA ASN A 632 -4.82 2.90 -7.20
C ASN A 632 -3.42 2.39 -6.83
N ALA A 633 -2.68 3.08 -5.96
CA ALA A 633 -1.34 2.64 -5.50
C ALA A 633 -1.39 1.27 -4.82
N TRP A 634 -2.31 1.05 -3.89
CA TRP A 634 -2.50 -0.26 -3.24
C TRP A 634 -3.04 -1.34 -4.19
N TYR A 635 -3.97 -1.00 -5.07
CA TYR A 635 -4.57 -1.96 -6.00
C TYR A 635 -3.58 -2.40 -7.10
N GLN A 636 -2.88 -1.45 -7.71
CA GLN A 636 -1.84 -1.71 -8.71
C GLN A 636 -0.66 -2.47 -8.09
N MET A 637 -0.31 -2.19 -6.83
CA MET A 637 0.69 -2.93 -6.07
C MET A 637 0.32 -4.40 -5.89
N GLN A 638 -0.93 -4.72 -5.57
CA GLN A 638 -1.39 -6.10 -5.50
C GLN A 638 -1.20 -6.84 -6.83
N VAL A 639 -1.32 -6.18 -7.99
CA VAL A 639 -1.04 -6.79 -9.31
C VAL A 639 0.43 -7.22 -9.48
N SER A 640 1.38 -6.50 -8.86
CA SER A 640 2.80 -6.89 -8.88
C SER A 640 3.12 -7.93 -7.79
N VAL A 641 2.57 -7.77 -6.58
CA VAL A 641 2.86 -8.61 -5.41
C VAL A 641 2.15 -9.98 -5.49
N ASN A 642 0.91 -10.01 -5.93
CA ASN A 642 0.15 -11.24 -6.15
C ASN A 642 -0.46 -11.21 -7.56
N PRO A 643 0.27 -11.67 -8.59
CA PRO A 643 -0.06 -11.42 -9.99
C PRO A 643 -1.29 -12.15 -10.52
N GLY A 644 -1.89 -13.04 -9.71
CA GLY A 644 -3.13 -13.74 -10.02
C GLY A 644 -2.98 -15.24 -9.82
N GLY A 645 -3.53 -15.76 -8.72
CA GLY A 645 -3.54 -17.18 -8.40
C GLY A 645 -4.52 -18.03 -9.24
N GLN A 646 -5.21 -17.43 -10.22
CA GLN A 646 -6.22 -18.07 -11.09
C GLN A 646 -7.22 -18.97 -10.35
N GLY A 647 -7.63 -18.62 -9.13
CA GLY A 647 -8.44 -19.49 -8.27
C GLY A 647 -9.96 -19.38 -8.52
N ASP A 648 -10.73 -20.06 -7.69
CA ASP A 648 -12.20 -20.13 -7.77
C ASP A 648 -12.90 -19.05 -6.92
N TRP A 649 -12.43 -17.80 -7.02
CA TRP A 649 -13.02 -16.61 -6.41
C TRP A 649 -12.83 -15.41 -7.35
N VAL A 650 -13.84 -14.55 -7.49
CA VAL A 650 -13.85 -13.45 -8.49
C VAL A 650 -12.69 -12.45 -8.34
N ASN A 651 -12.10 -12.40 -7.15
CA ASN A 651 -11.06 -11.44 -6.75
C ASN A 651 -9.71 -12.10 -6.47
N PHE A 652 -9.49 -13.38 -6.86
CA PHE A 652 -8.14 -13.96 -6.82
C PHE A 652 -7.30 -13.39 -7.98
N SER A 653 -6.29 -12.53 -7.77
CA SER A 653 -5.71 -12.03 -6.50
C SER A 653 -5.90 -10.53 -6.26
N VAL A 654 -6.68 -9.88 -7.14
CA VAL A 654 -7.07 -8.47 -7.11
C VAL A 654 -8.56 -8.40 -7.41
N ASP A 655 -9.31 -7.48 -6.80
CA ASP A 655 -10.67 -7.16 -7.24
C ASP A 655 -10.59 -6.37 -8.57
N TRP A 656 -10.58 -7.10 -9.69
CA TRP A 656 -10.47 -6.55 -11.05
C TRP A 656 -11.54 -5.49 -11.40
N PRO A 657 -12.80 -5.63 -10.95
CA PRO A 657 -13.78 -4.56 -11.02
C PRO A 657 -13.32 -3.23 -10.41
N TYR A 658 -12.77 -3.22 -9.19
CA TYR A 658 -12.29 -1.98 -8.58
C TYR A 658 -10.94 -1.51 -9.13
N LEU A 659 -10.01 -2.40 -9.51
CA LEU A 659 -8.76 -2.00 -10.18
C LEU A 659 -9.06 -1.19 -11.46
N THR A 660 -9.93 -1.72 -12.33
CA THR A 660 -10.31 -1.03 -13.56
C THR A 660 -11.23 0.17 -13.31
N GLY A 661 -12.06 0.13 -12.26
CA GLY A 661 -12.92 1.24 -11.86
C GLY A 661 -12.16 2.46 -11.35
N PHE A 662 -11.18 2.29 -10.45
CA PHE A 662 -10.52 3.43 -9.81
C PHE A 662 -9.47 4.13 -10.67
N ASP A 663 -8.90 3.48 -11.69
CA ASP A 663 -8.15 4.20 -12.73
C ASP A 663 -9.07 5.14 -13.53
N GLU A 664 -10.30 4.73 -13.85
CA GLU A 664 -11.28 5.60 -14.50
C GLU A 664 -11.80 6.70 -13.56
N VAL A 665 -12.08 6.40 -12.28
CA VAL A 665 -12.47 7.43 -11.28
C VAL A 665 -11.37 8.47 -11.11
N LEU A 666 -10.10 8.06 -10.98
CA LEU A 666 -8.98 9.00 -10.86
C LEU A 666 -8.81 9.85 -12.13
N ALA A 667 -8.85 9.23 -13.32
CA ALA A 667 -8.79 9.94 -14.60
C ALA A 667 -9.92 10.98 -14.74
N ASN A 668 -11.15 10.63 -14.38
CA ASN A 668 -12.29 11.56 -14.42
C ASN A 668 -12.16 12.69 -13.38
N THR A 669 -11.56 12.43 -12.21
CA THR A 669 -11.39 13.43 -11.14
C THR A 669 -10.23 14.40 -11.43
N VAL A 670 -9.15 13.92 -12.04
CA VAL A 670 -8.00 14.74 -12.49
C VAL A 670 -8.34 15.52 -13.77
N GLY A 671 -9.10 14.93 -14.69
CA GLY A 671 -9.55 15.56 -15.92
C GLY A 671 -8.43 15.87 -16.92
N THR A 672 -8.69 16.83 -17.81
CA THR A 672 -7.80 17.14 -18.97
C THR A 672 -7.62 18.65 -19.20
N SER A 673 -7.88 19.48 -18.18
CA SER A 673 -7.95 20.96 -18.30
C SER A 673 -6.61 21.64 -18.64
N THR A 674 -5.48 20.98 -18.39
CA THR A 674 -4.13 21.44 -18.79
C THR A 674 -3.28 20.25 -19.25
N PRO A 675 -2.12 20.47 -19.91
CA PRO A 675 -1.24 19.38 -20.35
C PRO A 675 -0.81 18.43 -19.22
N ALA A 676 -0.67 18.93 -17.99
CA ALA A 676 -0.35 18.13 -16.80
C ALA A 676 -1.51 17.19 -16.42
N HIS A 677 -2.75 17.70 -16.37
CA HIS A 677 -3.93 16.89 -16.08
C HIS A 677 -4.16 15.84 -17.19
N LEU A 678 -4.04 16.23 -18.46
CA LEU A 678 -4.12 15.32 -19.60
C LEU A 678 -3.04 14.22 -19.54
N THR A 679 -1.83 14.57 -19.12
CA THR A 679 -0.74 13.61 -18.88
C THR A 679 -1.11 12.61 -17.78
N ALA A 680 -1.50 13.07 -16.60
CA ALA A 680 -1.89 12.21 -15.49
C ALA A 680 -3.11 11.32 -15.79
N THR A 681 -4.05 11.82 -16.59
CA THR A 681 -5.19 11.05 -17.13
C THR A 681 -4.72 9.96 -18.09
N ARG A 682 -3.80 10.24 -19.03
CA ARG A 682 -3.18 9.21 -19.89
C ARG A 682 -2.45 8.13 -19.10
N LEU A 683 -1.66 8.52 -18.10
CA LEU A 683 -0.95 7.57 -17.23
C LEU A 683 -1.94 6.61 -16.55
N SER A 684 -3.11 7.12 -16.16
CA SER A 684 -4.19 6.31 -15.57
C SER A 684 -4.89 5.41 -16.61
N HIS A 685 -5.10 5.89 -17.83
CA HIS A 685 -5.57 5.05 -18.94
C HIS A 685 -4.57 3.94 -19.33
N ILE A 686 -3.26 4.14 -19.13
CA ILE A 686 -2.25 3.11 -19.43
C ILE A 686 -2.26 1.99 -18.36
N ARG A 687 -2.49 2.34 -17.08
CA ARG A 687 -2.73 1.34 -16.02
C ARG A 687 -4.04 0.58 -16.24
N LEU A 688 -5.11 1.27 -16.62
CA LEU A 688 -6.37 0.65 -17.04
C LEU A 688 -6.19 -0.34 -18.20
N LEU A 689 -5.33 -0.02 -19.17
CA LEU A 689 -4.97 -0.95 -20.26
C LEU A 689 -4.20 -2.16 -19.73
N GLN A 690 -3.20 -1.97 -18.87
CA GLN A 690 -2.47 -3.07 -18.22
C GLN A 690 -3.43 -3.98 -17.42
N ALA A 691 -4.30 -3.40 -16.61
CA ALA A 691 -5.29 -4.09 -15.80
C ALA A 691 -6.21 -4.98 -16.64
N ARG A 692 -6.68 -4.49 -17.80
CA ARG A 692 -7.51 -5.27 -18.74
C ARG A 692 -6.70 -6.35 -19.45
N ILE A 693 -5.47 -6.08 -19.87
CA ILE A 693 -4.58 -7.11 -20.47
C ILE A 693 -4.32 -8.24 -19.47
N LYS A 694 -3.94 -7.89 -18.24
CA LYS A 694 -3.70 -8.82 -17.15
C LYS A 694 -4.96 -9.61 -16.80
N SER A 695 -6.13 -8.96 -16.75
CA SER A 695 -7.43 -9.63 -16.55
C SER A 695 -7.65 -10.74 -17.58
N ALA A 696 -7.41 -10.47 -18.87
CA ALA A 696 -7.60 -11.46 -19.95
C ALA A 696 -6.69 -12.69 -19.81
N GLN A 697 -5.45 -12.48 -19.38
CA GLN A 697 -4.44 -13.54 -19.19
C GLN A 697 -4.64 -14.36 -17.91
N PHE A 698 -5.35 -13.83 -16.91
CA PHE A 698 -5.51 -14.44 -15.59
C PHE A 698 -6.91 -14.98 -15.31
N VAL A 699 -7.81 -14.99 -16.31
CA VAL A 699 -9.09 -15.70 -16.18
C VAL A 699 -8.88 -17.21 -15.98
N ASN A 700 -9.60 -17.77 -15.03
CA ASN A 700 -9.58 -19.20 -14.70
C ASN A 700 -10.32 -20.01 -15.80
N ASN A 701 -9.61 -20.29 -16.90
CA ASN A 701 -10.12 -21.03 -18.07
C ASN A 701 -10.52 -22.50 -17.75
N ALA A 702 -10.18 -23.02 -16.57
CA ALA A 702 -10.54 -24.37 -16.13
C ALA A 702 -11.93 -24.44 -15.44
N VAL A 703 -12.52 -23.30 -15.07
CA VAL A 703 -13.88 -23.24 -14.53
C VAL A 703 -14.88 -23.07 -15.68
N PRO A 704 -15.93 -23.91 -15.79
CA PRO A 704 -16.92 -23.81 -16.84
C PRO A 704 -17.71 -22.49 -16.73
N LEU A 705 -18.19 -21.97 -17.87
CA LEU A 705 -18.96 -20.72 -17.92
C LEU A 705 -20.27 -20.75 -17.13
N TRP A 706 -20.83 -21.93 -16.87
CA TRP A 706 -22.05 -22.15 -16.11
C TRP A 706 -22.03 -23.57 -15.54
N VAL A 707 -22.62 -23.78 -14.35
CA VAL A 707 -22.83 -25.13 -13.78
C VAL A 707 -24.34 -25.40 -13.69
N PRO A 708 -24.95 -26.13 -14.64
CA PRO A 708 -26.40 -26.34 -14.69
C PRO A 708 -27.01 -27.08 -13.49
N ALA A 709 -26.22 -27.93 -12.83
CA ALA A 709 -26.67 -28.73 -11.69
C ALA A 709 -26.67 -27.95 -10.35
N ASP A 710 -26.07 -26.75 -10.31
CA ASP A 710 -26.01 -25.93 -9.10
C ASP A 710 -27.18 -24.92 -9.10
N THR A 711 -28.27 -25.36 -8.47
CA THR A 711 -29.59 -24.68 -8.39
C THR A 711 -29.69 -23.63 -7.28
N ARG A 712 -28.58 -23.30 -6.62
CA ARG A 712 -28.52 -22.23 -5.60
C ARG A 712 -28.56 -20.86 -6.28
N SER A 713 -28.61 -19.79 -5.47
CA SER A 713 -28.46 -18.40 -5.95
C SER A 713 -27.28 -18.27 -6.92
N ILE A 714 -27.45 -17.47 -7.97
CA ILE A 714 -26.47 -17.29 -9.04
C ILE A 714 -25.13 -16.72 -8.52
N ILE A 715 -25.18 -16.02 -7.39
CA ILE A 715 -24.01 -15.52 -6.63
C ILE A 715 -23.06 -16.65 -6.20
N LEU A 716 -23.61 -17.85 -5.95
CA LEU A 716 -22.90 -19.03 -5.45
C LEU A 716 -22.51 -20.03 -6.55
N ASN A 717 -23.00 -19.86 -7.78
CA ASN A 717 -22.71 -20.77 -8.88
C ASN A 717 -21.23 -20.68 -9.26
N ARG A 718 -20.52 -21.82 -9.26
CA ARG A 718 -19.07 -21.88 -9.52
C ARG A 718 -18.66 -21.20 -10.83
N GLY A 719 -19.52 -21.20 -11.85
CA GLY A 719 -19.23 -20.55 -13.13
C GLY A 719 -18.95 -19.05 -13.02
N ARG A 720 -19.42 -18.38 -11.96
CA ARG A 720 -19.15 -16.96 -11.68
C ARG A 720 -17.65 -16.65 -11.53
N TYR A 721 -16.83 -17.66 -11.28
CA TYR A 721 -15.37 -17.57 -11.16
C TYR A 721 -14.62 -17.89 -12.46
N SER A 722 -15.34 -18.17 -13.55
CA SER A 722 -14.79 -18.36 -14.89
C SER A 722 -14.51 -17.04 -15.63
N ARG A 723 -13.96 -17.16 -16.84
CA ARG A 723 -13.82 -16.06 -17.82
C ARG A 723 -15.13 -15.33 -18.16
N GLY A 724 -16.30 -15.92 -17.89
CA GLY A 724 -17.59 -15.26 -18.12
C GLY A 724 -17.73 -13.95 -17.36
N ASN A 725 -17.33 -13.91 -16.09
CA ASN A 725 -17.38 -12.69 -15.28
C ASN A 725 -16.48 -11.56 -15.83
N ALA A 726 -15.32 -11.92 -16.40
CA ALA A 726 -14.39 -10.97 -17.02
C ALA A 726 -14.93 -10.35 -18.32
N MET A 727 -15.96 -10.93 -18.96
CA MET A 727 -16.49 -10.42 -20.24
C MET A 727 -16.95 -8.96 -20.15
N LYS A 728 -17.44 -8.52 -18.97
CA LYS A 728 -17.78 -7.11 -18.72
C LYS A 728 -16.60 -6.17 -18.97
N HIS A 729 -15.40 -6.53 -18.52
CA HIS A 729 -14.20 -5.69 -18.58
C HIS A 729 -13.48 -5.83 -19.93
N LEU A 730 -13.62 -6.99 -20.57
CA LEU A 730 -12.98 -7.35 -21.85
C LEU A 730 -13.88 -7.14 -23.08
N SER A 731 -15.10 -6.61 -22.92
CA SER A 731 -15.97 -6.25 -24.03
C SER A 731 -15.39 -5.08 -24.84
N LEU A 732 -15.45 -5.18 -26.17
CA LEU A 732 -14.85 -4.22 -27.11
C LEU A 732 -15.42 -2.80 -26.99
N VAL A 733 -16.66 -2.65 -26.48
CA VAL A 733 -17.24 -1.32 -26.21
C VAL A 733 -16.42 -0.51 -25.22
N ASN A 734 -15.65 -1.15 -24.35
CA ASN A 734 -14.78 -0.48 -23.38
C ASN A 734 -13.51 0.12 -24.05
N PHE A 735 -13.24 -0.23 -25.32
CA PHE A 735 -12.05 0.17 -26.08
C PHE A 735 -12.37 1.15 -27.22
N VAL A 736 -13.64 1.47 -27.48
CA VAL A 736 -14.11 2.35 -28.58
C VAL A 736 -15.02 3.47 -28.05
N ASP A 737 -15.31 4.49 -28.87
CA ASP A 737 -16.36 5.46 -28.51
C ASP A 737 -17.71 4.74 -28.48
N THR A 738 -18.57 5.08 -27.52
CA THR A 738 -19.88 4.46 -27.34
C THR A 738 -21.01 5.46 -27.54
N ALA A 739 -22.15 4.96 -28.03
CA ALA A 739 -23.40 5.71 -28.11
C ALA A 739 -24.53 4.85 -27.56
N THR A 740 -25.41 5.46 -26.78
CA THR A 740 -26.58 4.82 -26.16
C THR A 740 -27.81 5.69 -26.33
N THR A 741 -29.00 5.12 -26.18
CA THR A 741 -30.27 5.87 -26.13
C THR A 741 -30.36 6.89 -24.99
N GLN A 742 -29.42 6.90 -24.04
CA GLN A 742 -29.39 7.83 -22.91
C GLN A 742 -28.11 8.69 -22.82
N GLY A 743 -27.14 8.55 -23.74
CA GLY A 743 -25.89 9.32 -23.74
C GLY A 743 -24.73 8.70 -24.53
N ASN A 744 -23.64 9.45 -24.71
CA ASN A 744 -22.45 9.04 -25.46
C ASN A 744 -21.20 9.01 -24.58
N GLY A 745 -20.24 8.13 -24.88
CA GLY A 745 -18.95 8.01 -24.22
C GLY A 745 -17.78 8.03 -25.21
N VAL A 746 -16.62 8.52 -24.76
CA VAL A 746 -15.38 8.58 -25.57
C VAL A 746 -14.42 7.49 -25.11
N ALA A 747 -13.74 6.83 -26.06
CA ALA A 747 -12.81 5.75 -25.73
C ALA A 747 -11.62 6.25 -24.90
N ARG A 748 -11.32 5.60 -23.76
CA ARG A 748 -10.19 5.96 -22.89
C ARG A 748 -8.81 5.88 -23.58
N PHE A 749 -8.69 5.11 -24.66
CA PHE A 749 -7.43 4.92 -25.40
C PHE A 749 -7.34 5.72 -26.70
N LYS A 750 -8.36 6.52 -27.04
CA LYS A 750 -8.44 7.27 -28.30
C LYS A 750 -7.36 8.34 -28.42
N ASP A 751 -6.98 8.94 -27.30
CA ASP A 751 -5.99 10.01 -27.27
C ASP A 751 -4.54 9.49 -27.30
N PHE A 752 -4.33 8.17 -27.28
CA PHE A 752 -3.03 7.55 -27.53
C PHE A 752 -2.59 7.69 -29.00
N ASP A 753 -3.51 8.02 -29.93
CA ASP A 753 -3.15 8.43 -31.30
C ASP A 753 -2.31 9.71 -31.34
N GLN A 754 -2.31 10.52 -30.26
CA GLN A 754 -1.40 11.66 -30.10
C GLN A 754 0.02 11.26 -29.65
N LEU A 755 0.22 10.00 -29.26
CA LEU A 755 1.52 9.44 -28.88
C LEU A 755 2.14 8.65 -30.06
N GLN A 756 1.28 7.98 -30.84
CA GLN A 756 1.62 7.33 -32.11
C GLN A 756 0.36 7.24 -32.98
N PRO A 757 0.32 7.81 -34.20
CA PRO A 757 -0.87 7.76 -35.05
C PRO A 757 -1.37 6.33 -35.36
N GLY A 758 -2.67 6.12 -35.21
CA GLY A 758 -3.34 4.83 -35.42
C GLY A 758 -2.93 3.75 -34.41
N LEU A 759 -2.52 4.13 -33.21
CA LEU A 759 -2.30 3.22 -32.08
C LEU A 759 -3.62 2.82 -31.42
N HIS A 760 -4.63 3.71 -31.38
CA HIS A 760 -5.96 3.37 -30.86
C HIS A 760 -6.55 2.16 -31.59
N LEU A 761 -6.50 2.17 -32.93
CA LEU A 761 -6.94 1.04 -33.77
C LEU A 761 -6.13 -0.25 -33.51
N LYS A 762 -4.82 -0.15 -33.26
CA LYS A 762 -3.99 -1.34 -32.95
C LYS A 762 -4.40 -1.99 -31.63
N LEU A 763 -4.71 -1.19 -30.62
CA LEU A 763 -5.22 -1.66 -29.33
C LEU A 763 -6.62 -2.26 -29.45
N VAL A 764 -7.49 -1.70 -30.29
CA VAL A 764 -8.81 -2.28 -30.61
C VAL A 764 -8.67 -3.64 -31.31
N ASN A 765 -7.74 -3.78 -32.26
CA ASN A 765 -7.43 -5.07 -32.89
C ASN A 765 -6.89 -6.10 -31.88
N GLY A 766 -6.01 -5.70 -30.96
CA GLY A 766 -5.51 -6.56 -29.89
C GLY A 766 -6.59 -6.99 -28.89
N ALA A 767 -7.47 -6.08 -28.49
CA ALA A 767 -8.65 -6.39 -27.67
C ALA A 767 -9.64 -7.33 -28.40
N MET A 768 -9.77 -7.19 -29.72
CA MET A 768 -10.58 -8.09 -30.54
C MET A 768 -9.97 -9.49 -30.64
N GLN A 769 -8.63 -9.60 -30.65
CA GLN A 769 -7.93 -10.88 -30.50
C GLN A 769 -8.19 -11.51 -29.12
N GLN A 770 -8.06 -10.75 -28.03
CA GLN A 770 -8.39 -11.24 -26.68
C GLN A 770 -9.81 -11.79 -26.59
N PHE A 771 -10.79 -11.03 -27.08
CA PHE A 771 -12.19 -11.45 -27.09
C PHE A 771 -12.38 -12.74 -27.91
N ASN A 772 -11.74 -12.86 -29.06
CA ASN A 772 -11.83 -14.05 -29.89
C ASN A 772 -11.18 -15.28 -29.24
N GLN A 773 -10.02 -15.12 -28.60
CA GLN A 773 -9.31 -16.19 -27.88
C GLN A 773 -10.14 -16.72 -26.70
N LEU A 774 -10.76 -15.83 -25.91
CA LEU A 774 -11.51 -16.19 -24.70
C LEU A 774 -12.96 -16.61 -24.95
N TYR A 775 -13.65 -16.03 -25.94
CA TYR A 775 -15.11 -16.16 -26.06
C TYR A 775 -15.55 -16.71 -27.41
N ALA A 776 -15.05 -16.17 -28.54
CA ALA A 776 -15.59 -16.52 -29.87
C ALA A 776 -15.35 -17.98 -30.30
N THR A 777 -14.39 -18.66 -29.67
CA THR A 777 -14.13 -20.10 -29.81
C THR A 777 -15.08 -20.99 -29.00
N THR A 778 -15.90 -20.41 -28.11
CA THR A 778 -16.79 -21.16 -27.21
C THR A 778 -18.17 -21.31 -27.81
N ASP A 779 -18.74 -22.52 -27.78
CA ASP A 779 -20.15 -22.75 -28.13
C ASP A 779 -21.07 -21.87 -27.25
N PRO A 780 -21.96 -21.03 -27.83
CA PRO A 780 -22.96 -20.28 -27.08
C PRO A 780 -23.87 -21.15 -26.18
N ALA A 781 -24.04 -22.44 -26.49
CA ALA A 781 -24.77 -23.38 -25.63
C ALA A 781 -24.08 -23.66 -24.27
N ALA A 782 -22.78 -23.34 -24.13
CA ALA A 782 -22.06 -23.43 -22.86
C ALA A 782 -22.35 -22.26 -21.90
N TRP A 783 -23.04 -21.21 -22.36
CA TRP A 783 -23.43 -20.07 -21.53
C TRP A 783 -24.83 -20.24 -20.93
N ARG A 784 -25.02 -19.73 -19.71
CA ARG A 784 -26.37 -19.48 -19.16
C ARG A 784 -27.11 -18.48 -20.05
N ARG A 785 -28.41 -18.72 -20.30
CA ARG A 785 -29.31 -17.70 -20.84
C ARG A 785 -29.88 -16.85 -19.71
N CYS A 786 -29.80 -15.53 -19.82
CA CYS A 786 -30.20 -14.63 -18.75
C CYS A 786 -31.67 -14.80 -18.37
N ASP A 787 -31.98 -14.73 -17.08
CA ASP A 787 -33.35 -14.64 -16.58
C ASP A 787 -33.70 -13.19 -16.20
N PRO A 788 -34.58 -12.49 -16.95
CA PRO A 788 -34.97 -11.12 -16.62
C PRO A 788 -35.76 -11.03 -15.30
N ALA A 789 -36.29 -12.14 -14.76
CA ALA A 789 -36.95 -12.16 -13.46
C ALA A 789 -35.98 -12.36 -12.28
N ASN A 790 -34.75 -12.82 -12.53
CA ASN A 790 -33.77 -12.97 -11.46
C ASN A 790 -33.06 -11.64 -11.16
N THR A 791 -33.12 -11.24 -9.90
CA THR A 791 -32.54 -10.01 -9.35
C THR A 791 -31.57 -10.28 -8.18
N ASP A 792 -31.07 -11.52 -8.04
CA ASP A 792 -30.03 -11.92 -7.07
C ASP A 792 -28.86 -10.91 -6.97
N LEU A 793 -28.49 -10.30 -8.10
CA LEU A 793 -27.37 -9.34 -8.21
C LEU A 793 -27.77 -7.88 -7.86
N GLY A 794 -28.97 -7.66 -7.33
CA GLY A 794 -29.58 -6.35 -7.12
C GLY A 794 -30.16 -5.70 -8.39
N GLU A 795 -29.94 -6.32 -9.55
CA GLU A 795 -30.29 -5.84 -10.88
C GLU A 795 -30.76 -7.04 -11.74
N PRO A 796 -31.68 -6.86 -12.72
CA PRO A 796 -32.08 -7.94 -13.63
C PRO A 796 -30.92 -8.49 -14.46
N GLU A 797 -30.76 -9.82 -14.56
CA GLU A 797 -29.62 -10.44 -15.25
C GLU A 797 -29.21 -9.84 -16.63
N PRO A 798 -30.14 -9.50 -17.55
CA PRO A 798 -29.77 -8.97 -18.87
C PRO A 798 -29.02 -7.63 -18.85
N THR A 799 -29.22 -6.81 -17.82
CA THR A 799 -28.57 -5.49 -17.64
C THR A 799 -27.56 -5.48 -16.49
N ALA A 800 -27.56 -6.50 -15.65
CA ALA A 800 -26.81 -6.57 -14.41
C ALA A 800 -25.30 -6.30 -14.57
N GLY A 801 -24.72 -5.65 -13.56
CA GLY A 801 -23.30 -5.33 -13.45
C GLY A 801 -22.30 -6.50 -13.46
N PHE A 802 -22.73 -7.75 -13.69
CA PHE A 802 -21.88 -8.94 -13.87
C PHE A 802 -22.36 -9.74 -15.09
N GLY A 803 -21.58 -9.77 -16.17
CA GLY A 803 -21.95 -10.34 -17.47
C GLY A 803 -21.92 -11.87 -17.53
N PHE A 804 -22.61 -12.54 -16.60
CA PHE A 804 -22.50 -13.98 -16.37
C PHE A 804 -23.41 -14.84 -17.27
N CYS A 805 -24.20 -14.22 -18.13
CA CYS A 805 -25.15 -14.88 -19.03
C CYS A 805 -25.19 -14.16 -20.38
N LEU A 806 -25.71 -14.85 -21.40
CA LEU A 806 -26.13 -14.25 -22.66
C LEU A 806 -27.63 -14.02 -22.59
N ASP A 807 -28.07 -12.80 -22.90
CA ASP A 807 -29.50 -12.48 -22.95
C ASP A 807 -30.23 -13.27 -24.07
N ARG A 808 -31.57 -13.24 -24.06
CA ARG A 808 -32.38 -14.25 -24.77
C ARG A 808 -32.73 -13.93 -26.22
N ALA A 809 -32.68 -12.66 -26.63
CA ALA A 809 -33.24 -12.22 -27.90
C ALA A 809 -32.43 -11.08 -28.50
N ARG A 810 -32.15 -11.17 -29.80
CA ARG A 810 -31.51 -10.10 -30.56
C ARG A 810 -32.45 -8.89 -30.68
N GLN A 811 -31.90 -7.68 -30.60
CA GLN A 811 -32.65 -6.43 -30.80
C GLN A 811 -31.90 -5.50 -31.77
N PRO A 812 -32.60 -4.84 -32.72
CA PRO A 812 -31.96 -3.83 -33.57
C PRO A 812 -31.32 -2.71 -32.72
N LEU A 813 -30.13 -2.26 -33.09
CA LEU A 813 -29.55 -1.05 -32.52
C LEU A 813 -30.45 0.15 -32.85
N ALA A 814 -30.60 1.08 -31.92
CA ALA A 814 -31.36 2.29 -32.14
C ALA A 814 -30.69 3.16 -33.23
N ALA A 815 -31.49 3.75 -34.12
CA ALA A 815 -31.00 4.76 -35.06
C ALA A 815 -30.66 6.05 -34.30
N ALA A 816 -29.45 6.56 -34.45
CA ALA A 816 -29.02 7.82 -33.86
C ALA A 816 -29.30 9.00 -34.80
N ALA A 817 -29.59 10.18 -34.23
CA ALA A 817 -29.96 11.38 -34.99
C ALA A 817 -28.87 11.91 -35.95
N ASN A 818 -27.64 11.38 -35.87
CA ASN A 818 -26.53 11.66 -36.77
C ASN A 818 -26.36 10.64 -37.91
N GLY A 819 -27.32 9.73 -38.11
CA GLY A 819 -27.26 8.65 -39.11
C GLY A 819 -26.41 7.45 -38.71
N GLY A 820 -25.85 7.43 -37.49
CA GLY A 820 -25.21 6.26 -36.90
C GLY A 820 -26.17 5.36 -36.13
N TYR A 821 -25.62 4.42 -35.37
CA TYR A 821 -26.37 3.57 -34.43
C TYR A 821 -26.02 3.90 -32.97
N ALA A 822 -26.90 3.49 -32.05
CA ALA A 822 -26.72 3.54 -30.61
C ALA A 822 -27.24 2.25 -29.93
N MET A 823 -26.66 1.89 -28.80
CA MET A 823 -27.16 0.80 -27.96
C MET A 823 -28.46 1.22 -27.26
N ASN A 824 -29.47 0.35 -27.27
CA ASN A 824 -30.63 0.51 -26.40
C ASN A 824 -30.20 0.30 -24.94
N THR A 825 -30.67 1.17 -24.03
CA THR A 825 -30.33 1.13 -22.60
C THR A 825 -31.54 1.32 -21.70
N THR A 826 -31.48 0.71 -20.53
CA THR A 826 -32.36 0.99 -19.39
C THR A 826 -31.47 1.39 -18.22
N ASP A 827 -31.78 2.52 -17.57
CA ASP A 827 -30.95 3.10 -16.49
C ASP A 827 -29.46 3.20 -16.85
N TYR A 828 -29.16 3.63 -18.07
CA TYR A 828 -27.81 3.73 -18.66
C TYR A 828 -27.07 2.38 -18.84
N ARG A 829 -27.72 1.24 -18.54
CA ARG A 829 -27.18 -0.11 -18.74
C ARG A 829 -27.62 -0.68 -20.10
N ALA A 830 -26.66 -1.08 -20.94
CA ALA A 830 -26.90 -1.86 -22.16
C ALA A 830 -26.74 -3.36 -21.88
N THR A 831 -27.46 -4.22 -22.62
CA THR A 831 -27.32 -5.69 -22.52
C THR A 831 -25.96 -6.19 -23.02
N ALA A 832 -25.66 -7.48 -22.84
CA ALA A 832 -24.46 -8.07 -23.45
C ALA A 832 -24.56 -8.02 -24.98
N GLU A 833 -25.71 -8.40 -25.53
CA GLU A 833 -26.03 -8.40 -26.95
C GLU A 833 -25.87 -7.03 -27.62
N GLN A 834 -26.44 -5.96 -27.04
CA GLN A 834 -26.36 -4.60 -27.60
C GLN A 834 -24.90 -4.14 -27.68
N LYS A 835 -24.08 -4.48 -26.67
CA LYS A 835 -22.64 -4.17 -26.65
C LYS A 835 -21.89 -4.92 -27.76
N GLN A 836 -22.21 -6.19 -28.01
CA GLN A 836 -21.58 -6.95 -29.10
C GLN A 836 -21.96 -6.40 -30.48
N GLN A 837 -23.26 -6.16 -30.74
CA GLN A 837 -23.73 -5.62 -32.01
C GLN A 837 -23.17 -4.23 -32.29
N TYR A 838 -23.22 -3.32 -31.31
CA TYR A 838 -22.65 -1.98 -31.43
C TYR A 838 -21.14 -2.03 -31.65
N GLY A 839 -20.45 -2.90 -30.91
CA GLY A 839 -19.01 -3.11 -31.05
C GLY A 839 -18.60 -3.54 -32.46
N ILE A 840 -19.28 -4.53 -33.04
CA ILE A 840 -19.01 -5.01 -34.41
C ILE A 840 -19.19 -3.86 -35.41
N TRP A 841 -20.33 -3.15 -35.37
CA TRP A 841 -20.56 -1.99 -36.25
C TRP A 841 -19.45 -0.93 -36.08
N LYS A 842 -19.18 -0.51 -34.84
CA LYS A 842 -18.24 0.58 -34.54
C LYS A 842 -16.81 0.24 -34.95
N VAL A 843 -16.35 -0.99 -34.69
CA VAL A 843 -15.02 -1.47 -35.11
C VAL A 843 -14.92 -1.61 -36.62
N THR A 844 -16.01 -1.97 -37.31
CA THR A 844 -16.07 -1.95 -38.79
C THR A 844 -15.85 -0.52 -39.32
N GLN A 845 -16.54 0.48 -38.74
CA GLN A 845 -16.37 1.89 -39.14
C GLN A 845 -14.98 2.46 -38.80
N MET A 846 -14.23 1.83 -37.88
CA MET A 846 -12.86 2.19 -37.53
C MET A 846 -11.79 1.51 -38.41
N GLY A 847 -12.18 0.64 -39.34
CA GLY A 847 -11.22 -0.13 -40.16
C GLY A 847 -10.52 -1.24 -39.39
N GLY A 848 -11.22 -1.88 -38.44
CA GLY A 848 -10.70 -3.03 -37.70
C GLY A 848 -10.38 -4.24 -38.59
N ASP A 849 -9.48 -5.10 -38.09
CA ASP A 849 -9.01 -6.29 -38.79
C ASP A 849 -10.16 -7.21 -39.24
N ALA A 850 -10.27 -7.44 -40.54
CA ALA A 850 -11.39 -8.16 -41.14
C ALA A 850 -11.49 -9.64 -40.72
N ALA A 851 -10.36 -10.31 -40.46
CA ALA A 851 -10.37 -11.72 -40.07
C ALA A 851 -10.84 -11.87 -38.61
N ARG A 852 -10.29 -11.03 -37.71
CA ARG A 852 -10.72 -10.96 -36.30
C ARG A 852 -12.18 -10.53 -36.17
N LEU A 853 -12.60 -9.53 -36.96
CA LEU A 853 -13.98 -9.05 -37.00
C LEU A 853 -14.95 -10.13 -37.48
N LYS A 854 -14.58 -10.91 -38.50
CA LYS A 854 -15.38 -12.04 -38.98
C LYS A 854 -15.56 -13.09 -37.88
N THR A 855 -14.48 -13.51 -37.20
CA THR A 855 -14.56 -14.49 -36.11
C THR A 855 -15.51 -14.04 -34.99
N TRP A 856 -15.46 -12.77 -34.61
CA TRP A 856 -16.35 -12.20 -33.61
C TRP A 856 -17.81 -12.17 -34.08
N ASN A 857 -18.07 -11.69 -35.31
CA ASN A 857 -19.41 -11.62 -35.88
C ASN A 857 -20.04 -13.01 -36.10
N ASP A 858 -19.26 -13.98 -36.59
CA ASP A 858 -19.69 -15.38 -36.75
C ASP A 858 -20.11 -16.01 -35.41
N TRP A 859 -19.49 -15.61 -34.30
CA TRP A 859 -19.88 -16.05 -32.95
C TRP A 859 -21.13 -15.32 -32.45
N VAL A 860 -21.21 -14.00 -32.61
CA VAL A 860 -22.39 -13.21 -32.22
C VAL A 860 -23.65 -13.67 -32.95
N ALA A 861 -23.55 -14.03 -34.23
CA ALA A 861 -24.65 -14.60 -35.01
C ALA A 861 -25.09 -16.00 -34.54
N LYS A 862 -24.24 -16.77 -33.86
CA LYS A 862 -24.61 -18.05 -33.21
C LYS A 862 -25.14 -17.84 -31.79
N ALA A 863 -24.65 -16.81 -31.10
CA ALA A 863 -25.10 -16.45 -29.77
C ALA A 863 -26.50 -15.83 -29.77
N TRP A 864 -26.86 -15.08 -30.81
CA TRP A 864 -28.20 -14.52 -31.02
C TRP A 864 -28.63 -14.71 -32.49
N PRO A 865 -29.11 -15.92 -32.84
CA PRO A 865 -29.58 -16.26 -34.18
C PRO A 865 -30.89 -15.55 -34.54
#